data_AF-A0A9Q0H0S7-F1
#
_entry.id   AF-A0A9Q0H0S7-F1
#
_cell.length_a   1.000
_cell.length_b   1.000
_cell.length_c   1.000
_cell.angle_alpha   90.00
_cell.angle_beta   90.00
_cell.angle_gamma   90.00
#
_symmetry.space_group_name_H-M   'P 1'
#
loop_
_entity.id
_entity.type
_entity.pdbx_description
1 polymer ?
#
loop_
_entity_poly.entity_id
_entity_poly.type
_entity_poly.pdbx_seq_one_letter_code
_entity_poly.pdbx_strand_id
1 'polypeptide(L)'
;MAMLEGSIDENPGACAVLGGQSFVGRSLVLQLLKSKKWILRIADSAPSLNLDLDENSVLSEALLTGHASYFQVDVRDKSQIIRAIEGSSVVFHMDTTDSSIDDFYHQYMITVQGTKNVINACRECRVKRLIYNSSADVVFDGIHDIHNGDESMPLPWRFMDTLIELKAQAEGLVLHANTIDGLLTCALRPSNVFGPGDTHLVLFLMKGAKSGWAKFIIGNGENMCDFTYVENVSHAHIVAEEALCCQMDSVAGKAFFITNLQPMKFWDFVSHMLEGLGNQRPTMHLPAWIVWSILVLVKWAQEKLGYHRNSHSILTPVLFHLLSRTRTFNCSNAQKHLGYSPIVSLNEGIALTVESFPHLAEGSSSAMYQDFSKPSKADRLLGSGKVADILLWRDEKKSFTHFLALVLLFYWYLLSGRTFISSTAKLMLLLSVILFCHGFLPLTMFGFTIQRTLSSYFEISETTIKDAFKRLASLWNRWALTLKSFAQGGNWNTFFKVAVSLYFLELLFSFSFSAVVGVGLVLAFTIFFVYEQYEEELDRRRITNYRSEFVSAAVLRGSWFMVLFANFNCFVVLLDNFLFHDPDLIFPSVADRDLFQSYCVFLGTTLMHFLSNSSSTFGNVTTKTYPFAFKLASAGYLLTMFGDCVITFVVNVGSRVDKIKVIEVEEGVAGKKMASMGVNPIFLKTSSFGDTLLLIFTLCFHFVFEVIAVGVAGS
;
A
#
# COMPACT_ATOMS: atom_id res chain seq x y z
N MET A 1 48.29 -11.24 -27.02
CA MET A 1 48.75 -12.19 -28.05
C MET A 1 50.15 -12.64 -27.64
N ALA A 2 50.37 -13.96 -27.52
CA ALA A 2 51.51 -14.68 -26.91
C ALA A 2 51.35 -15.03 -25.41
N MET A 3 50.79 -16.21 -25.15
CA MET A 3 51.03 -17.15 -24.02
C MET A 3 49.81 -18.08 -23.80
N LEU A 4 49.36 -18.81 -24.83
CA LEU A 4 48.42 -19.92 -24.69
C LEU A 4 48.67 -20.95 -25.81
N GLU A 5 49.86 -21.54 -25.84
CA GLU A 5 50.09 -22.83 -26.50
C GLU A 5 50.58 -23.81 -25.42
N GLY A 6 49.61 -24.28 -24.63
CA GLY A 6 49.78 -25.42 -23.74
C GLY A 6 49.27 -26.67 -24.48
N SER A 7 50.10 -27.71 -24.51
CA SER A 7 49.88 -29.04 -25.07
C SER A 7 48.42 -29.52 -24.97
N ILE A 8 47.82 -29.81 -26.13
CA ILE A 8 46.54 -30.50 -26.25
C ILE A 8 46.77 -31.95 -25.78
N ASP A 9 46.21 -32.30 -24.63
CA ASP A 9 46.18 -33.67 -24.13
C ASP A 9 45.40 -34.53 -25.16
N GLU A 10 45.96 -35.67 -25.58
CA GLU A 10 45.48 -36.48 -26.73
C GLU A 10 44.10 -37.13 -26.51
N ASN A 11 43.43 -36.87 -25.39
CA ASN A 11 42.04 -37.30 -25.16
C ASN A 11 41.29 -36.22 -24.33
N PRO A 12 40.37 -35.45 -24.93
CA PRO A 12 39.64 -34.43 -24.19
C PRO A 12 38.83 -35.07 -23.07
N GLY A 13 39.03 -34.61 -21.84
CA GLY A 13 38.24 -35.06 -20.70
C GLY A 13 36.75 -34.81 -20.93
N ALA A 14 35.88 -35.65 -20.35
CA ALA A 14 34.45 -35.36 -20.33
C ALA A 14 34.09 -34.48 -19.12
N CYS A 15 33.18 -33.52 -19.32
CA CYS A 15 32.58 -32.71 -18.26
C CYS A 15 31.06 -32.80 -18.31
N ALA A 16 30.41 -32.82 -17.14
CA ALA A 16 28.96 -32.84 -17.04
C ALA A 16 28.44 -31.57 -16.37
N VAL A 17 27.39 -30.97 -16.92
CA VAL A 17 26.69 -29.83 -16.36
C VAL A 17 25.27 -30.28 -16.01
N LEU A 18 25.00 -30.42 -14.72
CA LEU A 18 23.66 -30.68 -14.19
C LEU A 18 22.93 -29.33 -14.03
N GLY A 19 21.70 -29.22 -14.52
CA GLY A 19 20.98 -27.95 -14.61
C GLY A 19 21.47 -27.07 -15.76
N GLY A 20 21.85 -27.70 -16.89
CA GLY A 20 22.42 -26.99 -18.03
C GLY A 20 21.46 -26.03 -18.74
N GLN A 21 20.15 -26.12 -18.51
CA GLN A 21 19.15 -25.17 -18.99
C GLN A 21 18.81 -24.06 -17.98
N SER A 22 19.41 -24.06 -16.79
CA SER A 22 19.29 -22.95 -15.85
C SER A 22 19.93 -21.68 -16.38
N PHE A 23 19.59 -20.51 -15.81
CA PHE A 23 20.11 -19.22 -16.25
C PHE A 23 21.65 -19.18 -16.28
N VAL A 24 22.31 -19.58 -15.18
CA VAL A 24 23.78 -19.68 -15.11
C VAL A 24 24.28 -20.88 -15.93
N GLY A 25 23.58 -22.02 -15.88
CA GLY A 25 23.98 -23.24 -16.58
C GLY A 25 24.07 -23.07 -18.09
N ARG A 26 23.13 -22.33 -18.72
CA ARG A 26 23.17 -22.03 -20.15
C ARG A 26 24.42 -21.24 -20.53
N SER A 27 24.75 -20.22 -19.75
CA SER A 27 25.97 -19.41 -19.96
C SER A 27 27.23 -20.27 -19.82
N LEU A 28 27.28 -21.15 -18.81
CA LEU A 28 28.39 -22.06 -18.59
C LEU A 28 28.57 -23.07 -19.73
N VAL A 29 27.47 -23.68 -20.20
CA VAL A 29 27.47 -24.58 -21.37
C VAL A 29 28.07 -23.88 -22.59
N LEU A 30 27.64 -22.65 -22.89
CA LEU A 30 28.15 -21.89 -24.04
C LEU A 30 29.65 -21.58 -23.91
N GLN A 31 30.14 -21.22 -22.72
CA GLN A 31 31.57 -20.97 -22.50
C GLN A 31 32.40 -22.24 -22.60
N LEU A 32 31.92 -23.36 -22.06
CA LEU A 32 32.60 -24.66 -22.16
C LEU A 32 32.70 -25.12 -23.62
N LEU A 33 31.64 -24.95 -24.41
CA LEU A 33 31.66 -25.27 -25.85
C LEU A 33 32.63 -24.39 -26.62
N LYS A 34 32.68 -23.08 -26.34
CA LYS A 34 33.66 -22.16 -26.95
C LYS A 34 35.11 -22.56 -26.66
N SER A 35 35.38 -23.16 -25.49
CA SER A 35 36.73 -23.59 -25.12
C SER A 35 37.25 -24.77 -25.94
N LYS A 36 36.36 -25.62 -26.48
CA LYS A 36 36.68 -26.89 -27.18
C LYS A 36 37.62 -27.85 -26.43
N LYS A 37 37.84 -27.63 -25.12
CA LYS A 37 38.73 -28.45 -24.27
C LYS A 37 38.07 -29.77 -23.81
N TRP A 38 36.74 -29.82 -23.77
CA TRP A 38 35.98 -30.88 -23.11
C TRP A 38 34.92 -31.49 -24.03
N ILE A 39 34.61 -32.77 -23.81
CA ILE A 39 33.38 -33.40 -24.31
C ILE A 39 32.27 -33.08 -23.30
N LEU A 40 31.25 -32.35 -23.73
CA LEU A 40 30.25 -31.78 -22.83
C LEU A 40 29.02 -32.69 -22.70
N ARG A 41 28.59 -32.94 -21.47
CA ARG A 41 27.34 -33.64 -21.17
C ARG A 41 26.39 -32.70 -20.44
N ILE A 42 25.31 -32.35 -21.11
CA ILE A 42 24.29 -31.42 -20.61
C ILE A 42 23.17 -32.26 -20.02
N ALA A 43 22.89 -32.08 -18.73
CA ALA A 43 21.83 -32.79 -18.04
C ALA A 43 20.81 -31.81 -17.47
N ASP A 44 19.53 -32.01 -17.77
CA ASP A 44 18.46 -31.18 -17.25
C ASP A 44 17.14 -31.97 -17.11
N SER A 45 16.23 -31.47 -16.28
CA SER A 45 14.94 -32.08 -16.02
C SER A 45 13.97 -31.98 -17.20
N ALA A 46 14.11 -30.94 -18.03
CA ALA A 46 13.25 -30.73 -19.18
C ALA A 46 13.44 -31.85 -20.23
N PRO A 47 12.37 -32.33 -20.87
CA PRO A 47 12.43 -33.46 -21.80
C PRO A 47 13.19 -33.13 -23.08
N SER A 48 13.27 -31.85 -23.44
CA SER A 48 14.04 -31.36 -24.59
C SER A 48 14.70 -30.02 -24.25
N LEU A 49 15.78 -29.72 -24.97
CA LEU A 49 16.38 -28.40 -24.94
C LEU A 49 15.37 -27.39 -25.53
N ASN A 50 14.96 -26.39 -24.75
CA ASN A 50 14.20 -25.27 -25.30
C ASN A 50 15.15 -24.43 -26.16
N LEU A 51 15.16 -24.74 -27.46
CA LEU A 51 15.93 -24.05 -28.50
C LEU A 51 15.23 -22.73 -28.85
N ASP A 52 15.37 -21.71 -28.02
CA ASP A 52 15.15 -20.31 -28.43
C ASP A 52 16.43 -19.70 -29.06
N LEU A 53 17.35 -20.56 -29.54
CA LEU A 53 18.61 -20.15 -30.12
C LEU A 53 18.61 -20.48 -31.61
N ASP A 54 18.99 -19.49 -32.42
CA ASP A 54 19.12 -19.57 -33.87
C ASP A 54 19.68 -20.92 -34.34
N GLU A 55 19.14 -21.44 -35.45
CA GLU A 55 19.53 -22.73 -36.05
C GLU A 55 21.05 -22.84 -36.34
N ASN A 56 21.77 -21.72 -36.34
CA ASN A 56 23.23 -21.60 -36.48
C ASN A 56 24.02 -21.55 -35.14
N SER A 57 23.41 -21.91 -34.01
CA SER A 57 24.07 -21.79 -32.70
C SER A 57 25.19 -22.83 -32.49
N VAL A 58 26.26 -22.43 -31.79
CA VAL A 58 27.42 -23.29 -31.43
C VAL A 58 26.98 -24.60 -30.75
N LEU A 59 25.82 -24.61 -30.09
CA LEU A 59 25.26 -25.77 -29.42
C LEU A 59 24.68 -26.81 -30.40
N SER A 60 24.01 -26.39 -31.48
CA SER A 60 23.46 -27.32 -32.48
C SER A 60 24.59 -28.04 -33.22
N GLU A 61 25.65 -27.30 -33.59
CA GLU A 61 26.87 -27.87 -34.16
C GLU A 61 27.55 -28.86 -33.21
N ALA A 62 27.68 -28.52 -31.92
CA ALA A 62 28.29 -29.40 -30.93
C ALA A 62 27.49 -30.71 -30.71
N LEU A 63 26.16 -30.64 -30.73
CA LEU A 63 25.29 -31.82 -30.63
C LEU A 63 25.40 -32.73 -31.87
N LEU A 64 25.47 -32.13 -33.06
CA LEU A 64 25.61 -32.88 -34.32
C LEU A 64 26.97 -33.55 -34.46
N THR A 65 28.03 -32.88 -34.03
CA THR A 65 29.41 -33.38 -34.08
C THR A 65 29.73 -34.38 -32.96
N GLY A 66 28.81 -34.59 -32.01
CA GLY A 66 29.01 -35.47 -30.85
C GLY A 66 29.94 -34.87 -29.77
N HIS A 67 30.35 -33.60 -29.91
CA HIS A 67 31.09 -32.88 -28.88
C HIS A 67 30.23 -32.50 -27.67
N ALA A 68 28.90 -32.47 -27.83
CA ALA A 68 27.93 -32.33 -26.76
C ALA A 68 26.91 -33.48 -26.78
N SER A 69 26.43 -33.88 -25.61
CA SER A 69 25.33 -34.85 -25.46
C SER A 69 24.31 -34.35 -24.44
N TYR A 70 23.02 -34.48 -24.75
CA TYR A 70 21.93 -34.09 -23.85
C TYR A 70 21.32 -35.30 -23.15
N PHE A 71 21.11 -35.19 -21.84
CA PHE A 71 20.49 -36.21 -21.01
C PHE A 71 19.32 -35.60 -20.24
N GLN A 72 18.15 -36.21 -20.36
CA GLN A 72 17.04 -35.89 -19.45
C GLN A 72 17.35 -36.52 -18.08
N VAL A 73 17.48 -35.69 -17.05
CA VAL A 73 17.84 -36.10 -15.70
C VAL A 73 16.98 -35.38 -14.68
N ASP A 74 16.22 -36.14 -13.91
CA ASP A 74 15.66 -35.70 -12.65
C ASP A 74 16.68 -35.94 -11.53
N VAL A 75 17.11 -34.89 -10.82
CA VAL A 75 18.05 -34.98 -9.70
C VAL A 75 17.52 -35.83 -8.53
N ARG A 76 16.21 -36.11 -8.49
CA ARG A 76 15.62 -37.03 -7.52
C ARG A 76 15.90 -38.49 -7.84
N ASP A 77 16.20 -38.81 -9.10
CA ASP A 77 16.53 -40.15 -9.58
C ASP A 77 18.04 -40.31 -9.78
N LYS A 78 18.71 -40.91 -8.79
CA LYS A 78 20.16 -41.17 -8.82
C LYS A 78 20.61 -41.95 -10.07
N SER A 79 19.81 -42.87 -10.59
CA SER A 79 20.19 -43.70 -11.74
C SER A 79 20.31 -42.90 -13.03
N GLN A 80 19.49 -41.86 -13.20
CA GLN A 80 19.58 -40.93 -14.33
C GLN A 80 20.84 -40.07 -14.22
N ILE A 81 21.16 -39.61 -13.01
CA ILE A 81 22.38 -38.82 -12.74
C ILE A 81 23.62 -39.64 -13.10
N ILE A 82 23.70 -40.90 -12.64
CA ILE A 82 24.83 -41.81 -12.94
C ILE A 82 25.05 -41.92 -14.45
N ARG A 83 24.00 -42.19 -15.23
CA ARG A 83 24.10 -42.30 -16.70
C ARG A 83 24.63 -41.02 -17.35
N ALA A 84 24.24 -39.86 -16.85
CA ALA A 84 24.71 -38.58 -17.39
C ALA A 84 26.17 -38.31 -17.05
N ILE A 85 26.61 -38.61 -15.82
CA ILE A 85 27.96 -38.24 -15.35
C ILE A 85 29.02 -39.33 -15.57
N GLU A 86 28.65 -40.55 -15.94
CA GLU A 86 29.56 -41.69 -16.07
C GLU A 86 30.75 -41.42 -17.01
N GLY A 87 31.98 -41.46 -16.49
CA GLY A 87 33.20 -41.14 -17.26
C GLY A 87 33.54 -39.64 -17.31
N SER A 88 32.77 -38.79 -16.64
CA SER A 88 33.08 -37.36 -16.50
C SER A 88 34.14 -37.13 -15.42
N SER A 89 35.08 -36.25 -15.72
CA SER A 89 36.15 -35.84 -14.80
C SER A 89 35.69 -34.78 -13.81
N VAL A 90 34.82 -33.88 -14.26
CA VAL A 90 34.23 -32.78 -13.48
C VAL A 90 32.72 -32.77 -13.68
N VAL A 91 32.01 -32.48 -12.58
CA VAL A 91 30.57 -32.22 -12.56
C VAL A 91 30.35 -30.79 -12.05
N PHE A 92 29.67 -30.00 -12.87
CA PHE A 92 29.14 -28.68 -12.51
C PHE A 92 27.69 -28.86 -12.07
N HIS A 93 27.41 -28.65 -10.79
CA HIS A 93 26.06 -28.73 -10.23
C HIS A 93 25.46 -27.33 -10.16
N MET A 94 24.67 -27.00 -11.18
CA MET A 94 23.94 -25.74 -11.30
C MET A 94 22.56 -25.85 -10.67
N ASP A 95 21.92 -24.70 -10.47
CA ASP A 95 20.61 -24.61 -9.86
C ASP A 95 19.53 -25.21 -10.77
N THR A 96 18.79 -26.23 -10.30
CA THR A 96 17.79 -26.96 -11.10
C THR A 96 16.35 -26.48 -10.85
N THR A 97 16.18 -25.28 -10.29
CA THR A 97 14.88 -24.85 -9.78
C THR A 97 13.97 -24.26 -10.85
N ASP A 98 12.79 -24.86 -10.98
CA ASP A 98 11.61 -24.19 -11.50
C ASP A 98 10.99 -23.36 -10.36
N SER A 99 11.16 -22.03 -10.41
CA SER A 99 10.64 -21.06 -9.43
C SER A 99 9.11 -21.08 -9.25
N SER A 100 8.40 -21.87 -10.06
CA SER A 100 6.94 -21.96 -10.07
C SER A 100 6.35 -22.88 -8.99
N ILE A 101 7.18 -23.57 -8.19
CA ILE A 101 6.72 -24.57 -7.22
C ILE A 101 6.86 -24.04 -5.79
N ASP A 102 5.74 -23.62 -5.19
CA ASP A 102 5.62 -23.10 -3.81
C ASP A 102 5.54 -24.21 -2.73
N ASP A 103 5.86 -25.45 -3.09
CA ASP A 103 5.85 -26.59 -2.15
C ASP A 103 7.24 -26.81 -1.55
N PHE A 104 7.36 -26.58 -0.23
CA PHE A 104 8.57 -26.83 0.55
C PHE A 104 9.13 -28.24 0.32
N TYR A 105 8.26 -29.26 0.32
CA TYR A 105 8.71 -30.64 0.16
C TYR A 105 9.37 -30.84 -1.21
N HIS A 106 8.76 -30.30 -2.26
CA HIS A 106 9.29 -30.40 -3.60
C HIS A 106 10.62 -29.65 -3.77
N GLN A 107 10.73 -28.44 -3.18
CA GLN A 107 11.97 -27.67 -3.17
C GLN A 107 13.09 -28.38 -2.39
N TYR A 108 12.78 -28.98 -1.24
CA TYR A 108 13.71 -29.77 -0.45
C TYR A 108 14.19 -31.01 -1.22
N MET A 109 13.27 -31.71 -1.88
CA MET A 109 13.58 -32.91 -2.67
C MET A 109 14.49 -32.59 -3.86
N ILE A 110 14.28 -31.46 -4.54
CA ILE A 110 15.12 -31.04 -5.66
C ILE A 110 16.48 -30.54 -5.18
N THR A 111 16.49 -29.63 -4.20
CA THR A 111 17.70 -28.90 -3.81
C THR A 111 18.58 -29.74 -2.88
N VAL A 112 18.06 -30.16 -1.73
CA VAL A 112 18.85 -30.86 -0.70
C VAL A 112 19.01 -32.33 -1.05
N GLN A 113 17.89 -33.03 -1.28
CA GLN A 113 17.96 -34.45 -1.59
C GLN A 113 18.58 -34.71 -2.98
N GLY A 114 18.30 -33.87 -3.97
CA GLY A 114 18.96 -33.91 -5.27
C GLY A 114 20.48 -33.73 -5.15
N THR A 115 20.94 -32.77 -4.35
CA THR A 115 22.39 -32.58 -4.10
C THR A 115 23.02 -33.81 -3.43
N LYS A 116 22.34 -34.46 -2.47
CA LYS A 116 22.82 -35.74 -1.89
C LYS A 116 22.95 -36.83 -2.96
N ASN A 117 21.96 -36.93 -3.86
CA ASN A 117 22.00 -37.90 -4.95
C ASN A 117 23.16 -37.62 -5.91
N VAL A 118 23.41 -36.35 -6.25
CA VAL A 118 24.55 -35.93 -7.08
C VAL A 118 25.88 -36.30 -6.43
N ILE A 119 26.08 -36.00 -5.15
CA ILE A 119 27.29 -36.35 -4.41
C ILE A 119 27.51 -37.87 -4.43
N ASN A 120 26.46 -38.65 -4.15
CA ASN A 120 26.53 -40.11 -4.14
C ASN A 120 26.84 -40.68 -5.54
N ALA A 121 26.22 -40.13 -6.58
CA ALA A 121 26.51 -40.52 -7.96
C ALA A 121 27.95 -40.17 -8.36
N CYS A 122 28.45 -38.99 -7.98
CA CYS A 122 29.84 -38.58 -8.24
C CYS A 122 30.84 -39.56 -7.61
N ARG A 123 30.57 -40.00 -6.37
CA ARG A 123 31.40 -40.99 -5.68
C ARG A 123 31.35 -42.36 -6.37
N GLU A 124 30.16 -42.82 -6.76
CA GLU A 124 29.96 -44.11 -7.45
C GLU A 124 30.67 -44.13 -8.82
N CYS A 125 30.59 -43.02 -9.58
CA CYS A 125 31.25 -42.86 -10.87
C CYS A 125 32.72 -42.43 -10.78
N ARG A 126 33.28 -42.24 -9.57
CA ARG A 126 34.64 -41.76 -9.33
C ARG A 126 34.98 -40.44 -10.04
N VAL A 127 34.03 -39.51 -10.03
CA VAL A 127 34.24 -38.13 -10.49
C VAL A 127 35.31 -37.47 -9.62
N LYS A 128 36.23 -36.73 -10.23
CA LYS A 128 37.35 -36.12 -9.49
C LYS A 128 36.97 -34.79 -8.85
N ARG A 129 36.11 -34.00 -9.50
CA ARG A 129 35.78 -32.62 -9.10
C ARG A 129 34.28 -32.35 -9.17
N LEU A 130 33.72 -31.76 -8.13
CA LEU A 130 32.33 -31.31 -8.06
C LEU A 130 32.29 -29.83 -7.68
N ILE A 131 31.76 -28.99 -8.56
CA ILE A 131 31.66 -27.54 -8.35
C ILE A 131 30.18 -27.19 -8.23
N TYR A 132 29.80 -26.58 -7.11
CA TYR A 132 28.42 -26.24 -6.78
C TYR A 132 28.15 -24.74 -6.90
N ASN A 133 27.09 -24.39 -7.63
CA ASN A 133 26.60 -23.02 -7.70
C ASN A 133 25.67 -22.72 -6.51
N SER A 134 26.23 -22.11 -5.47
CA SER A 134 25.53 -21.61 -4.30
C SER A 134 25.00 -20.18 -4.55
N SER A 135 24.79 -19.39 -3.49
CA SER A 135 24.34 -17.99 -3.54
C SER A 135 25.04 -17.17 -2.46
N ALA A 136 25.34 -15.90 -2.73
CA ALA A 136 25.83 -14.98 -1.70
C ALA A 136 24.82 -14.77 -0.56
N ASP A 137 23.53 -15.01 -0.81
CA ASP A 137 22.45 -14.78 0.14
C ASP A 137 22.41 -15.82 1.27
N VAL A 138 23.18 -16.91 1.17
CA VAL A 138 23.24 -17.95 2.23
C VAL A 138 23.78 -17.43 3.55
N VAL A 139 24.49 -16.30 3.57
CA VAL A 139 24.97 -15.63 4.79
C VAL A 139 24.11 -14.43 5.21
N PHE A 140 23.04 -14.13 4.47
CA PHE A 140 22.21 -12.95 4.70
C PHE A 140 20.98 -13.29 5.56
N ASP A 141 20.85 -12.60 6.69
CA ASP A 141 19.75 -12.80 7.64
C ASP A 141 18.50 -11.96 7.35
N GLY A 142 18.55 -11.08 6.33
CA GLY A 142 17.46 -10.18 5.96
C GLY A 142 17.33 -8.92 6.80
N ILE A 143 18.03 -8.83 7.92
CA ILE A 143 17.82 -7.78 8.92
C ILE A 143 18.99 -6.81 8.92
N HIS A 144 20.22 -7.32 8.89
CA HIS A 144 21.44 -6.55 9.03
C HIS A 144 22.11 -6.28 7.68
N ASP A 145 22.66 -5.08 7.52
CA ASP A 145 23.46 -4.72 6.36
C ASP A 145 24.79 -5.50 6.37
N ILE A 146 25.22 -5.98 5.20
CA ILE A 146 26.51 -6.64 5.01
C ILE A 146 27.43 -5.69 4.25
N HIS A 147 28.50 -5.27 4.93
CA HIS A 147 29.54 -4.41 4.35
C HIS A 147 30.82 -5.21 4.15
N ASN A 148 31.17 -5.48 2.89
CA ASN A 148 32.36 -6.23 2.48
C ASN A 148 32.54 -7.57 3.23
N GLY A 149 31.45 -8.35 3.34
CA GLY A 149 31.44 -9.62 4.04
C GLY A 149 32.28 -10.70 3.37
N ASP A 150 32.98 -11.52 4.15
CA ASP A 150 33.86 -12.59 3.65
C ASP A 150 33.34 -13.99 4.02
N GLU A 151 34.07 -15.03 3.61
CA GLU A 151 33.66 -16.43 3.82
C GLU A 151 33.71 -16.89 5.28
N SER A 152 34.19 -16.04 6.22
CA SER A 152 34.16 -16.32 7.66
C SER A 152 32.80 -16.04 8.31
N MET A 153 31.90 -15.37 7.58
CA MET A 153 30.57 -15.04 8.09
C MET A 153 29.77 -16.31 8.46
N PRO A 154 29.10 -16.32 9.62
CA PRO A 154 28.27 -17.45 10.02
C PRO A 154 27.01 -17.53 9.17
N LEU A 155 26.47 -18.74 9.03
CA LEU A 155 25.12 -18.93 8.49
C LEU A 155 24.10 -18.28 9.45
N PRO A 156 23.07 -17.62 8.92
CA PRO A 156 22.07 -16.96 9.74
C PRO A 156 21.23 -18.00 10.49
N TRP A 157 20.79 -17.67 11.70
CA TRP A 157 19.89 -18.54 12.47
C TRP A 157 18.49 -18.65 11.84
N ARG A 158 18.08 -17.60 11.10
CA ARG A 158 16.80 -17.54 10.40
C ARG A 158 17.00 -16.97 9.01
N PHE A 159 16.59 -17.73 8.00
CA PHE A 159 16.62 -17.30 6.61
C PHE A 159 15.36 -16.51 6.25
N MET A 160 15.49 -15.61 5.28
CA MET A 160 14.37 -14.87 4.69
C MET A 160 13.56 -15.69 3.71
N ASP A 161 14.23 -16.60 3.00
CA ASP A 161 13.67 -17.40 1.93
C ASP A 161 14.04 -18.87 2.18
N THR A 162 13.02 -19.73 2.14
CA THR A 162 13.14 -21.19 2.21
C THR A 162 14.15 -21.71 1.20
N LEU A 163 14.18 -21.18 -0.03
CA LEU A 163 15.10 -21.65 -1.06
C LEU A 163 16.56 -21.36 -0.67
N ILE A 164 16.83 -20.20 -0.07
CA ILE A 164 18.17 -19.84 0.39
C ILE A 164 18.60 -20.73 1.55
N GLU A 165 17.69 -21.07 2.46
CA GLU A 165 17.95 -22.05 3.52
C GLU A 165 18.33 -23.42 2.94
N LEU A 166 17.56 -23.91 1.96
CA LEU A 166 17.82 -25.20 1.32
C LEU A 166 19.14 -25.21 0.54
N LYS A 167 19.50 -24.09 -0.11
CA LYS A 167 20.81 -23.92 -0.75
C LYS A 167 21.96 -23.92 0.24
N ALA A 168 21.80 -23.27 1.40
CA ALA A 168 22.80 -23.31 2.47
C ALA A 168 23.01 -24.75 2.99
N GLN A 169 21.94 -25.53 3.14
CA GLN A 169 22.04 -26.96 3.49
C GLN A 169 22.75 -27.78 2.41
N ALA A 170 22.41 -27.56 1.14
CA ALA A 170 23.05 -28.22 0.01
C ALA A 170 24.55 -27.87 -0.10
N GLU A 171 24.91 -26.60 0.11
CA GLU A 171 26.30 -26.15 0.17
C GLU A 171 27.08 -26.88 1.25
N GLY A 172 26.54 -26.96 2.48
CA GLY A 172 27.16 -27.69 3.58
C GLY A 172 27.40 -29.17 3.25
N LEU A 173 26.47 -29.83 2.56
CA LEU A 173 26.61 -31.22 2.11
C LEU A 173 27.74 -31.39 1.09
N VAL A 174 27.86 -30.48 0.12
CA VAL A 174 28.91 -30.50 -0.90
C VAL A 174 30.28 -30.27 -0.27
N LEU A 175 30.41 -29.29 0.62
CA LEU A 175 31.67 -29.01 1.30
C LEU A 175 32.09 -30.17 2.22
N HIS A 176 31.14 -30.82 2.88
CA HIS A 176 31.41 -32.00 3.72
C HIS A 176 31.81 -33.25 2.91
N ALA A 177 31.40 -33.33 1.64
CA ALA A 177 31.77 -34.43 0.75
C ALA A 177 33.22 -34.34 0.22
N ASN A 178 33.94 -33.25 0.52
CA ASN A 178 35.31 -33.05 0.07
C ASN A 178 36.24 -34.15 0.60
N THR A 179 37.19 -34.60 -0.22
CA THR A 179 38.19 -35.65 0.03
C THR A 179 37.65 -37.07 0.27
N ILE A 180 36.34 -37.24 0.42
CA ILE A 180 35.72 -38.57 0.57
C ILE A 180 35.75 -39.27 -0.79
N ASP A 181 36.32 -40.48 -0.83
CA ASP A 181 36.52 -41.27 -2.06
C ASP A 181 37.31 -40.53 -3.17
N GLY A 182 38.13 -39.54 -2.79
CA GLY A 182 38.93 -38.75 -3.73
C GLY A 182 38.17 -37.64 -4.46
N LEU A 183 36.92 -37.35 -4.07
CA LEU A 183 36.12 -36.27 -4.64
C LEU A 183 36.57 -34.90 -4.09
N LEU A 184 36.97 -33.98 -4.97
CA LEU A 184 37.29 -32.60 -4.60
C LEU A 184 36.08 -31.71 -4.83
N THR A 185 35.73 -30.88 -3.86
CA THR A 185 34.55 -30.01 -3.96
C THR A 185 34.88 -28.53 -3.83
N CYS A 186 34.08 -27.67 -4.45
CA CYS A 186 34.15 -26.21 -4.32
C CYS A 186 32.74 -25.63 -4.45
N ALA A 187 32.41 -24.64 -3.63
CA ALA A 187 31.13 -23.92 -3.74
C ALA A 187 31.36 -22.46 -4.14
N LEU A 188 30.60 -21.95 -5.11
CA LEU A 188 30.67 -20.56 -5.54
C LEU A 188 29.42 -19.82 -5.12
N ARG A 189 29.58 -18.65 -4.49
CA ARG A 189 28.51 -17.79 -3.96
C ARG A 189 28.42 -16.50 -4.79
N PRO A 190 27.81 -16.54 -5.98
CA PRO A 190 27.62 -15.34 -6.79
C PRO A 190 26.58 -14.40 -6.15
N SER A 191 26.78 -13.08 -6.31
CA SER A 191 25.84 -12.04 -5.85
C SER A 191 25.02 -11.45 -7.00
N ASN A 192 23.69 -11.36 -6.82
CA ASN A 192 22.72 -10.77 -7.75
C ASN A 192 23.08 -10.98 -9.23
N VAL A 193 22.95 -12.22 -9.70
CA VAL A 193 23.33 -12.57 -11.07
C VAL A 193 22.36 -11.96 -12.07
N PHE A 194 22.87 -11.30 -13.11
CA PHE A 194 22.08 -10.70 -14.19
C PHE A 194 22.76 -10.90 -15.55
N GLY A 195 22.01 -10.80 -16.64
CA GLY A 195 22.54 -11.06 -17.98
C GLY A 195 21.48 -11.41 -19.03
N PRO A 196 21.89 -11.66 -20.28
CA PRO A 196 21.00 -12.11 -21.34
C PRO A 196 20.24 -13.38 -20.99
N GLY A 197 18.93 -13.38 -21.20
CA GLY A 197 18.04 -14.50 -20.87
C GLY A 197 17.60 -14.56 -19.41
N ASP A 198 17.85 -13.51 -18.62
CA ASP A 198 17.34 -13.39 -17.25
C ASP A 198 15.81 -13.22 -17.25
N THR A 199 15.12 -14.24 -16.73
CA THR A 199 13.66 -14.28 -16.62
C THR A 199 13.15 -13.81 -15.26
N HIS A 200 14.04 -13.47 -14.31
CA HIS A 200 13.66 -13.11 -12.96
C HIS A 200 13.81 -11.61 -12.71
N LEU A 201 15.04 -11.09 -12.78
CA LEU A 201 15.32 -9.69 -12.43
C LEU A 201 14.72 -8.74 -13.46
N VAL A 202 14.96 -8.99 -14.75
CA VAL A 202 14.45 -8.15 -15.84
C VAL A 202 12.92 -8.15 -15.86
N LEU A 203 12.29 -9.32 -15.73
CA LEU A 203 10.82 -9.40 -15.66
C LEU A 203 10.26 -8.74 -14.40
N PHE A 204 10.95 -8.86 -13.26
CA PHE A 204 10.57 -8.16 -12.04
C PHE A 204 10.59 -6.64 -12.23
N LEU A 205 11.67 -6.10 -12.81
CA LEU A 205 11.80 -4.67 -13.12
C LEU A 205 10.72 -4.20 -14.10
N MET A 206 10.43 -4.98 -15.15
CA MET A 206 9.37 -4.66 -16.11
C MET A 206 7.97 -4.72 -15.51
N LYS A 207 7.67 -5.69 -14.65
CA LYS A 207 6.40 -5.73 -13.91
C LYS A 207 6.29 -4.54 -12.97
N GLY A 208 7.38 -4.16 -12.31
CA GLY A 208 7.47 -2.95 -11.50
C GLY A 208 7.21 -1.67 -12.31
N ALA A 209 7.80 -1.56 -13.50
CA ALA A 209 7.61 -0.42 -14.39
C ALA A 209 6.16 -0.31 -14.89
N LYS A 210 5.60 -1.40 -15.41
CA LYS A 210 4.20 -1.45 -15.89
C LYS A 210 3.17 -1.18 -14.79
N SER A 211 3.46 -1.56 -13.55
CA SER A 211 2.58 -1.30 -12.40
C SER A 211 2.76 0.10 -11.79
N GLY A 212 3.72 0.89 -12.26
CA GLY A 212 4.05 2.22 -11.73
C GLY A 212 4.86 2.19 -10.43
N TRP A 213 5.14 1.01 -9.86
CA TRP A 213 5.93 0.86 -8.64
C TRP A 213 7.41 1.20 -8.83
N ALA A 214 7.95 0.98 -10.02
CA ALA A 214 9.35 1.29 -10.31
C ALA A 214 9.67 2.80 -10.35
N LYS A 215 8.69 3.68 -10.06
CA LYS A 215 8.92 5.11 -9.87
C LYS A 215 9.48 5.45 -8.49
N PHE A 216 9.34 4.53 -7.54
CA PHE A 216 9.68 4.77 -6.13
C PHE A 216 11.03 4.17 -5.75
N ILE A 217 11.83 4.95 -5.03
CA ILE A 217 13.06 4.55 -4.34
C ILE A 217 12.69 4.27 -2.89
N ILE A 218 12.98 3.06 -2.41
CA ILE A 218 12.72 2.69 -1.01
C ILE A 218 13.89 3.16 -0.14
N GLY A 219 13.58 3.94 0.90
CA GLY A 219 14.57 4.51 1.79
C GLY A 219 15.31 5.70 1.19
N ASN A 220 16.57 5.89 1.61
CA ASN A 220 17.42 6.98 1.11
C ASN A 220 18.03 6.69 -0.27
N GLY A 221 17.94 5.45 -0.77
CA GLY A 221 18.48 5.05 -2.06
C GLY A 221 20.00 4.82 -2.08
N GLU A 222 20.67 4.90 -0.92
CA GLU A 222 22.12 4.82 -0.79
C GLU A 222 22.62 3.39 -0.52
N ASN A 223 21.74 2.39 -0.62
CA ASN A 223 22.11 1.01 -0.37
C ASN A 223 22.98 0.44 -1.50
N MET A 224 24.17 -0.04 -1.12
CA MET A 224 25.16 -0.60 -2.04
C MET A 224 24.93 -2.10 -2.23
N CYS A 225 25.00 -2.59 -3.45
CA CYS A 225 24.85 -4.00 -3.78
C CYS A 225 25.91 -4.45 -4.79
N ASP A 226 26.39 -5.68 -4.65
CA ASP A 226 27.16 -6.35 -5.70
C ASP A 226 26.22 -7.02 -6.71
N PHE A 227 26.44 -6.73 -7.99
CA PHE A 227 25.78 -7.35 -9.12
C PHE A 227 26.82 -8.09 -9.96
N THR A 228 26.53 -9.33 -10.35
CA THR A 228 27.50 -10.16 -11.07
C THR A 228 26.96 -10.53 -12.44
N TYR A 229 27.71 -10.23 -13.48
CA TYR A 229 27.31 -10.60 -14.84
C TYR A 229 27.35 -12.13 -15.01
N VAL A 230 26.35 -12.72 -15.65
CA VAL A 230 26.19 -14.18 -15.75
C VAL A 230 27.42 -14.87 -16.37
N GLU A 231 28.06 -14.26 -17.36
CA GLU A 231 29.28 -14.82 -17.97
C GLU A 231 30.49 -14.76 -17.04
N ASN A 232 30.55 -13.78 -16.13
CA ASN A 232 31.58 -13.73 -15.10
C ASN A 232 31.39 -14.84 -14.06
N VAL A 233 30.14 -15.21 -13.76
CA VAL A 233 29.83 -16.35 -12.88
C VAL A 233 30.24 -17.65 -13.57
N SER A 234 29.89 -17.84 -14.84
CA SER A 234 30.31 -18.99 -15.63
C SER A 234 31.84 -19.11 -15.72
N HIS A 235 32.53 -17.97 -15.92
CA HIS A 235 33.99 -17.92 -15.91
C HIS A 235 34.56 -18.35 -14.54
N ALA A 236 33.96 -17.90 -13.44
CA ALA A 236 34.34 -18.32 -12.09
C ALA A 236 34.28 -19.84 -11.90
N HIS A 237 33.29 -20.53 -12.49
CA HIS A 237 33.19 -21.98 -12.43
C HIS A 237 34.33 -22.67 -13.18
N ILE A 238 34.70 -22.16 -14.36
CA ILE A 238 35.79 -22.71 -15.17
C ILE A 238 37.13 -22.54 -14.44
N VAL A 239 37.42 -21.35 -13.92
CA VAL A 239 38.69 -21.13 -13.17
C VAL A 239 38.71 -21.90 -11.86
N ALA A 240 37.56 -22.13 -11.21
CA ALA A 240 37.48 -22.99 -10.03
C ALA A 240 37.82 -24.46 -10.36
N GLU A 241 37.42 -24.96 -11.53
CA GLU A 241 37.82 -26.29 -12.01
C GLU A 241 39.33 -26.38 -12.22
N GLU A 242 39.90 -25.40 -12.92
CA GLU A 242 41.34 -25.34 -13.20
C GLU A 242 42.15 -25.20 -11.89
N ALA A 243 41.67 -24.39 -10.95
CA ALA A 243 42.30 -24.20 -9.64
C ALA A 243 42.18 -25.45 -8.73
N LEU A 244 41.07 -26.20 -8.80
CA LEU A 244 40.97 -27.50 -8.12
C LEU A 244 41.95 -28.53 -8.70
N CYS A 245 42.30 -28.42 -9.98
CA CYS A 245 43.28 -29.28 -10.63
C CYS A 245 44.72 -28.91 -10.23
N CYS A 246 45.04 -27.62 -10.19
CA CYS A 246 46.40 -27.11 -10.00
C CYS A 246 46.77 -26.77 -8.55
N GLN A 247 45.79 -26.39 -7.72
CA GLN A 247 45.98 -25.82 -6.37
C GLN A 247 44.99 -26.42 -5.35
N MET A 248 44.91 -27.76 -5.32
CA MET A 248 43.94 -28.52 -4.51
C MET A 248 43.85 -28.06 -3.04
N ASP A 249 44.95 -27.95 -2.31
CA ASP A 249 44.96 -27.61 -0.87
C ASP A 249 44.38 -26.23 -0.56
N SER A 250 44.44 -25.34 -1.55
CA SER A 250 43.99 -23.97 -1.42
C SER A 250 42.48 -23.82 -1.63
N VAL A 251 41.89 -24.67 -2.48
CA VAL A 251 40.52 -24.49 -3.00
C VAL A 251 39.55 -25.56 -2.51
N ALA A 252 40.01 -26.80 -2.36
CA ALA A 252 39.16 -27.94 -2.06
C ALA A 252 38.43 -27.79 -0.71
N GLY A 253 37.13 -28.05 -0.72
CA GLY A 253 36.25 -28.00 0.46
C GLY A 253 35.95 -26.59 0.96
N LYS A 254 36.13 -25.55 0.13
CA LYS A 254 35.85 -24.15 0.49
C LYS A 254 34.75 -23.55 -0.39
N ALA A 255 34.11 -22.53 0.18
CA ALA A 255 33.22 -21.63 -0.54
C ALA A 255 33.96 -20.35 -0.94
N PHE A 256 33.52 -19.67 -2.00
CA PHE A 256 34.09 -18.39 -2.44
C PHE A 256 32.99 -17.43 -2.91
N PHE A 257 33.05 -16.16 -2.49
CA PHE A 257 32.16 -15.12 -3.05
C PHE A 257 32.62 -14.68 -4.43
N ILE A 258 31.68 -14.60 -5.36
CA ILE A 258 31.92 -14.18 -6.74
C ILE A 258 31.14 -12.89 -7.01
N THR A 259 31.85 -11.83 -7.39
CA THR A 259 31.31 -10.48 -7.67
C THR A 259 31.97 -9.87 -8.90
N ASN A 260 31.40 -8.81 -9.46
CA ASN A 260 32.06 -8.02 -10.53
C ASN A 260 33.15 -7.06 -10.03
N LEU A 261 33.50 -7.05 -8.74
CA LEU A 261 34.46 -6.11 -8.11
C LEU A 261 34.09 -4.61 -8.25
N GLN A 262 32.84 -4.32 -8.64
CA GLN A 262 32.33 -2.98 -8.91
C GLN A 262 30.99 -2.80 -8.17
N PRO A 263 31.00 -2.65 -6.82
CA PRO A 263 29.77 -2.43 -6.08
C PRO A 263 29.11 -1.13 -6.52
N MET A 264 27.79 -1.15 -6.72
CA MET A 264 26.99 -0.03 -7.20
C MET A 264 25.78 0.18 -6.28
N LYS A 265 25.26 1.40 -6.22
CA LYS A 265 23.97 1.62 -5.54
C LYS A 265 22.89 0.81 -6.25
N PHE A 266 22.07 0.11 -5.47
CA PHE A 266 20.99 -0.71 -6.00
C PHE A 266 20.08 0.09 -6.94
N TRP A 267 19.72 1.31 -6.55
CA TRP A 267 18.82 2.16 -7.33
C TRP A 267 19.47 2.78 -8.57
N ASP A 268 20.80 2.94 -8.59
CA ASP A 268 21.53 3.34 -9.80
C ASP A 268 21.52 2.21 -10.83
N PHE A 269 21.75 0.96 -10.39
CA PHE A 269 21.63 -0.22 -11.23
C PHE A 269 20.22 -0.35 -11.82
N VAL A 270 19.18 -0.23 -10.98
CA VAL A 270 17.77 -0.26 -11.43
C VAL A 270 17.49 0.87 -12.43
N SER A 271 18.02 2.07 -12.19
CA SER A 271 17.85 3.21 -13.09
C SER A 271 18.47 2.95 -14.46
N HIS A 272 19.70 2.43 -14.51
CA HIS A 272 20.38 2.10 -15.76
C HIS A 272 19.65 1.00 -16.54
N MET A 273 19.18 -0.04 -15.85
CA MET A 273 18.41 -1.12 -16.46
C MET A 273 17.07 -0.63 -17.03
N LEU A 274 16.31 0.16 -16.26
CA LEU A 274 15.00 0.67 -16.70
C LEU A 274 15.13 1.63 -17.87
N GLU A 275 16.11 2.55 -17.83
CA GLU A 275 16.38 3.48 -18.91
C GLU A 275 16.80 2.75 -20.20
N GLY A 276 17.68 1.75 -20.09
CA GLY A 276 18.07 0.92 -21.24
C GLY A 276 16.87 0.18 -21.84
N LEU A 277 15.93 -0.27 -21.01
CA LEU A 277 14.69 -0.91 -21.45
C LEU A 277 13.61 0.09 -21.91
N GLY A 278 13.91 1.38 -22.05
CA GLY A 278 12.97 2.41 -22.54
C GLY A 278 11.94 2.90 -21.50
N ASN A 279 12.18 2.67 -20.20
CA ASN A 279 11.30 3.08 -19.11
C ASN A 279 11.86 4.29 -18.33
N GLN A 280 10.99 5.00 -17.62
CA GLN A 280 11.40 6.14 -16.79
C GLN A 280 12.19 5.69 -15.55
N ARG A 281 13.20 6.49 -15.16
CA ARG A 281 13.99 6.27 -13.95
C ARG A 281 13.15 6.48 -12.68
N PRO A 282 13.41 5.71 -11.60
CA PRO A 282 12.85 5.99 -10.28
C PRO A 282 13.33 7.35 -9.77
N THR A 283 12.42 8.17 -9.24
CA THR A 283 12.74 9.54 -8.74
C THR A 283 12.12 9.85 -7.40
N MET A 284 11.09 9.11 -6.98
CA MET A 284 10.32 9.44 -5.79
C MET A 284 10.81 8.62 -4.59
N HIS A 285 11.36 9.27 -3.58
CA HIS A 285 11.76 8.59 -2.35
C HIS A 285 10.55 8.28 -1.47
N LEU A 286 10.43 7.01 -1.07
CA LEU A 286 9.48 6.54 -0.06
C LEU A 286 10.24 6.10 1.20
N PRO A 287 9.94 6.69 2.37
CA PRO A 287 10.51 6.24 3.63
C PRO A 287 10.26 4.74 3.86
N ALA A 288 11.32 4.00 4.19
CA ALA A 288 11.27 2.53 4.31
C ALA A 288 10.23 2.05 5.34
N TRP A 289 10.03 2.79 6.43
CA TRP A 289 9.03 2.47 7.46
C TRP A 289 7.59 2.52 6.95
N ILE A 290 7.28 3.38 5.96
CA ILE A 290 5.94 3.45 5.35
C ILE A 290 5.69 2.19 4.54
N VAL A 291 6.64 1.81 3.69
CA VAL A 291 6.55 0.59 2.86
C VAL A 291 6.45 -0.66 3.74
N TRP A 292 7.24 -0.72 4.82
CA TRP A 292 7.16 -1.80 5.80
C TRP A 292 5.79 -1.88 6.47
N SER A 293 5.24 -0.74 6.90
CA SER A 293 3.92 -0.69 7.54
C SER A 293 2.82 -1.18 6.59
N ILE A 294 2.89 -0.81 5.31
CA ILE A 294 1.97 -1.29 4.26
C ILE A 294 2.10 -2.80 4.10
N LEU A 295 3.32 -3.34 4.04
CA LEU A 295 3.57 -4.78 3.91
C LEU A 295 3.01 -5.58 5.10
N VAL A 296 3.22 -5.09 6.31
CA VAL A 296 2.67 -5.70 7.54
C VAL A 296 1.14 -5.67 7.52
N LEU A 297 0.54 -4.56 7.11
CA LEU A 297 -0.91 -4.43 7.01
C LEU A 297 -1.51 -5.35 5.95
N VAL A 298 -0.88 -5.46 4.78
CA VAL A 298 -1.29 -6.38 3.70
C VAL A 298 -1.20 -7.83 4.18
N LYS A 299 -0.09 -8.20 4.82
CA LYS A 299 0.09 -9.55 5.38
C LYS A 299 -0.98 -9.86 6.43
N TRP A 300 -1.19 -8.95 7.38
CA TRP A 300 -2.22 -9.09 8.40
C TRP A 300 -3.63 -9.22 7.81
N ALA A 301 -3.94 -8.43 6.78
CA ALA A 301 -5.22 -8.49 6.08
C ALA A 301 -5.40 -9.83 5.37
N GLN A 302 -4.37 -10.32 4.66
CA GLN A 302 -4.39 -11.62 3.99
C GLN A 302 -4.63 -12.77 4.97
N GLU A 303 -3.92 -12.76 6.11
CA GLU A 303 -4.08 -13.76 7.18
C GLU A 303 -5.49 -13.72 7.77
N LYS A 304 -6.05 -12.53 8.00
CA LYS A 304 -7.37 -12.37 8.63
C LYS A 304 -8.55 -12.62 7.69
N LEU A 305 -8.39 -12.35 6.39
CA LEU A 305 -9.40 -12.61 5.35
C LEU A 305 -9.41 -14.07 4.88
N GLY A 306 -8.54 -14.93 5.41
CA GLY A 306 -8.45 -16.34 5.01
C GLY A 306 -8.06 -16.52 3.54
N TYR A 307 -7.54 -15.48 2.91
CA TYR A 307 -7.19 -15.47 1.50
C TYR A 307 -5.77 -16.03 1.34
N HIS A 308 -5.61 -17.34 1.61
CA HIS A 308 -4.43 -18.12 1.21
C HIS A 308 -4.44 -18.37 -0.29
N ARG A 309 -4.39 -17.29 -1.08
CA ARG A 309 -4.16 -17.40 -2.51
C ARG A 309 -2.75 -16.92 -2.78
N ASN A 310 -1.95 -17.82 -3.33
CA ASN A 310 -0.57 -17.65 -3.80
C ASN A 310 -0.48 -16.65 -4.96
N SER A 311 -1.04 -15.46 -4.78
CA SER A 311 -0.72 -14.34 -5.65
C SER A 311 0.67 -13.87 -5.25
N HIS A 312 1.65 -14.10 -6.12
CA HIS A 312 2.96 -13.45 -6.10
C HIS A 312 2.75 -11.93 -6.10
N SER A 313 2.51 -11.35 -4.92
CA SER A 313 2.52 -9.92 -4.74
C SER A 313 3.92 -9.47 -5.09
N ILE A 314 4.02 -8.49 -5.99
CA ILE A 314 5.30 -7.89 -6.40
C ILE A 314 6.05 -7.36 -5.18
N LEU A 315 5.39 -7.13 -4.04
CA LEU A 315 6.02 -6.79 -2.77
C LEU A 315 5.76 -7.83 -1.71
N THR A 316 6.76 -8.68 -1.48
CA THR A 316 6.90 -9.53 -0.30
C THR A 316 7.86 -8.88 0.70
N PRO A 317 7.74 -9.20 2.01
CA PRO A 317 8.71 -8.75 3.02
C PRO A 317 10.17 -9.07 2.67
N VAL A 318 10.41 -10.23 2.04
CA VAL A 318 11.73 -10.65 1.54
C VAL A 318 12.28 -9.63 0.54
N LEU A 319 11.47 -9.23 -0.43
CA LEU A 319 11.87 -8.26 -1.43
C LEU A 319 12.12 -6.88 -0.81
N PHE A 320 11.33 -6.44 0.17
CA PHE A 320 11.60 -5.17 0.86
C PHE A 320 12.99 -5.14 1.51
N HIS A 321 13.38 -6.24 2.18
CA HIS A 321 14.71 -6.35 2.76
C HIS A 321 15.79 -6.37 1.68
N LEU A 322 15.57 -7.05 0.56
CA LEU A 322 16.49 -7.05 -0.58
C LEU A 322 16.68 -5.65 -1.21
N LEU A 323 15.60 -4.86 -1.30
CA LEU A 323 15.59 -3.54 -1.94
C LEU A 323 16.12 -2.41 -1.04
N SER A 324 16.15 -2.61 0.28
CA SER A 324 16.47 -1.55 1.25
C SER A 324 17.83 -1.71 1.93
N ARG A 325 18.42 -2.91 1.92
CA ARG A 325 19.65 -3.23 2.65
C ARG A 325 20.90 -3.16 1.77
N THR A 326 22.01 -2.82 2.40
CA THR A 326 23.35 -2.85 1.78
C THR A 326 23.92 -4.25 1.87
N ARG A 327 24.42 -4.77 0.74
CA ARG A 327 24.95 -6.12 0.61
C ARG A 327 26.17 -6.11 -0.32
N THR A 328 27.34 -6.03 0.29
CA THR A 328 28.62 -6.06 -0.41
C THR A 328 29.50 -7.17 0.13
N PHE A 329 30.20 -7.87 -0.75
CA PHE A 329 30.97 -9.07 -0.44
C PHE A 329 32.42 -8.96 -0.90
N ASN A 330 33.33 -9.51 -0.11
CA ASN A 330 34.75 -9.53 -0.38
C ASN A 330 35.11 -10.70 -1.32
N CYS A 331 35.58 -10.38 -2.52
CA CYS A 331 35.96 -11.37 -3.53
C CYS A 331 37.48 -11.66 -3.54
N SER A 332 38.25 -11.14 -2.58
CA SER A 332 39.72 -11.26 -2.55
C SER A 332 40.19 -12.72 -2.47
N ASN A 333 39.46 -13.59 -1.77
CA ASN A 333 39.81 -15.01 -1.67
C ASN A 333 39.63 -15.72 -3.02
N ALA A 334 38.59 -15.41 -3.79
CA ALA A 334 38.42 -15.92 -5.14
C ALA A 334 39.55 -15.45 -6.07
N GLN A 335 39.94 -14.17 -6.00
CA GLN A 335 41.06 -13.64 -6.79
C GLN A 335 42.38 -14.34 -6.45
N LYS A 336 42.66 -14.54 -5.15
CA LYS A 336 43.92 -15.12 -4.67
C LYS A 336 44.03 -16.62 -4.91
N HIS A 337 42.96 -17.37 -4.66
CA HIS A 337 42.98 -18.83 -4.61
C HIS A 337 42.45 -19.49 -5.89
N LEU A 338 41.52 -18.84 -6.60
CA LEU A 338 41.00 -19.33 -7.88
C LEU A 338 41.69 -18.66 -9.08
N GLY A 339 42.36 -17.52 -8.88
CA GLY A 339 42.82 -16.68 -9.97
C GLY A 339 41.69 -15.96 -10.70
N TYR A 340 40.53 -15.82 -10.05
CA TYR A 340 39.34 -15.21 -10.64
C TYR A 340 39.51 -13.71 -10.86
N SER A 341 39.10 -13.24 -12.04
CA SER A 341 38.88 -11.83 -12.34
C SER A 341 37.67 -11.71 -13.27
N PRO A 342 36.79 -10.71 -13.09
CA PRO A 342 35.68 -10.47 -14.02
C PRO A 342 36.22 -10.19 -15.42
N ILE A 343 35.63 -10.85 -16.42
CA ILE A 343 35.99 -10.71 -17.84
C ILE A 343 35.16 -9.64 -18.54
N VAL A 344 33.95 -9.38 -18.05
CA VAL A 344 33.02 -8.34 -18.53
C VAL A 344 32.79 -7.32 -17.42
N SER A 345 32.87 -6.04 -17.75
CA SER A 345 32.61 -4.96 -16.79
C SER A 345 31.12 -4.85 -16.45
N LEU A 346 30.77 -4.23 -15.31
CA LEU A 346 29.36 -4.08 -14.92
C LEU A 346 28.54 -3.29 -15.95
N ASN A 347 29.08 -2.16 -16.44
CA ASN A 347 28.39 -1.30 -17.41
C ASN A 347 28.19 -2.01 -18.76
N GLU A 348 29.19 -2.76 -19.22
CA GLU A 348 29.09 -3.57 -20.44
C GLU A 348 28.06 -4.69 -20.28
N GLY A 349 28.07 -5.38 -19.13
CA GLY A 349 27.07 -6.40 -18.81
C GLY A 349 25.65 -5.85 -18.82
N ILE A 350 25.43 -4.63 -18.29
CA ILE A 350 24.12 -3.95 -18.33
C ILE A 350 23.69 -3.69 -19.78
N ALA A 351 24.59 -3.15 -20.61
CA ALA A 351 24.31 -2.87 -22.02
C ALA A 351 23.94 -4.14 -22.80
N LEU A 352 24.72 -5.21 -22.66
CA LEU A 352 24.45 -6.50 -23.30
C LEU A 352 23.14 -7.12 -22.83
N THR A 353 22.81 -6.97 -21.53
CA THR A 353 21.54 -7.44 -20.99
C THR A 353 20.38 -6.70 -21.65
N VAL A 354 20.42 -5.38 -21.70
CA VAL A 354 19.39 -4.55 -22.34
C VAL A 354 19.21 -4.91 -23.81
N GLU A 355 20.31 -5.07 -24.56
CA GLU A 355 20.29 -5.43 -25.98
C GLU A 355 19.61 -6.78 -26.23
N SER A 356 19.73 -7.73 -25.30
CA SER A 356 19.09 -9.04 -25.42
C SER A 356 17.56 -9.04 -25.28
N PHE A 357 16.95 -7.92 -24.88
CA PHE A 357 15.50 -7.78 -24.70
C PHE A 357 14.88 -6.72 -25.64
N PRO A 358 15.06 -6.80 -26.97
CA PRO A 358 14.56 -5.79 -27.91
C PRO A 358 13.03 -5.67 -27.90
N HIS A 359 12.34 -6.80 -27.72
CA HIS A 359 10.87 -6.86 -27.64
C HIS A 359 10.29 -6.10 -26.43
N LEU A 360 11.06 -5.95 -25.35
CA LEU A 360 10.65 -5.16 -24.18
C LEU A 360 10.89 -3.66 -24.42
N ALA A 361 11.96 -3.30 -25.13
CA ALA A 361 12.27 -1.92 -25.50
C ALA A 361 11.31 -1.35 -26.58
N GLU A 362 10.93 -2.17 -27.56
CA GLU A 362 9.99 -1.78 -28.63
C GLU A 362 8.54 -1.66 -28.15
N GLY A 363 8.13 -2.48 -27.16
CA GLY A 363 6.80 -2.38 -26.56
C GLY A 363 6.56 -1.08 -25.78
N SER A 364 7.63 -0.42 -25.32
CA SER A 364 7.57 0.88 -24.62
C SER A 364 7.59 2.09 -25.57
N SER A 365 8.16 1.97 -26.77
CA SER A 365 8.20 3.10 -27.72
C SER A 365 6.81 3.43 -28.29
N SER A 366 5.92 2.43 -28.42
CA SER A 366 4.50 2.66 -28.76
C SER A 366 3.65 3.14 -27.57
N ALA A 367 4.09 2.94 -26.32
CA ALA A 367 3.34 3.34 -25.13
C ALA A 367 3.69 4.77 -24.66
N MET A 368 4.76 5.38 -25.21
CA MET A 368 5.28 6.68 -24.76
C MET A 368 5.22 7.80 -25.82
N TYR A 369 4.46 7.60 -26.89
CA TYR A 369 3.90 8.68 -27.72
C TYR A 369 2.41 8.38 -28.00
N GLN A 370 1.60 8.16 -26.95
CA GLN A 370 0.18 8.48 -27.09
C GLN A 370 0.11 9.99 -27.24
N ASP A 371 -0.14 10.40 -28.47
CA ASP A 371 -0.48 11.76 -28.87
C ASP A 371 -1.60 12.28 -27.95
N PHE A 372 -1.21 13.06 -26.93
CA PHE A 372 -2.12 13.71 -25.97
C PHE A 372 -3.14 14.64 -26.65
N SER A 373 -3.12 14.76 -27.98
CA SER A 373 -4.10 15.50 -28.77
C SER A 373 -5.41 14.74 -29.01
N LYS A 374 -5.48 13.41 -28.78
CA LYS A 374 -6.74 12.66 -28.87
C LYS A 374 -7.37 12.44 -27.49
N PRO A 375 -8.56 13.05 -27.21
CA PRO A 375 -9.23 12.88 -25.92
C PRO A 375 -9.76 11.44 -25.76
N SER A 376 -9.46 10.83 -24.61
CA SER A 376 -9.94 9.51 -24.20
C SER A 376 -11.47 9.47 -24.08
N LYS A 377 -12.10 8.29 -24.12
CA LYS A 377 -13.57 8.21 -23.94
C LYS A 377 -13.97 8.72 -22.56
N ALA A 378 -13.14 8.52 -21.54
CA ALA A 378 -13.35 9.04 -20.20
C ALA A 378 -13.35 10.57 -20.17
N ASP A 379 -12.41 11.22 -20.87
CA ASP A 379 -12.34 12.67 -21.00
C ASP A 379 -13.60 13.24 -21.67
N ARG A 380 -14.10 12.58 -22.73
CA ARG A 380 -15.38 12.95 -23.37
C ARG A 380 -16.58 12.78 -22.45
N LEU A 381 -16.60 11.72 -21.63
CA LEU A 381 -17.70 11.40 -20.72
C LEU A 381 -17.78 12.37 -19.54
N LEU A 382 -16.63 12.87 -19.09
CA LEU A 382 -16.51 13.92 -18.07
C LEU A 382 -16.74 15.34 -18.62
N GLY A 383 -16.96 15.48 -19.93
CA GLY A 383 -17.28 16.75 -20.59
C GLY A 383 -16.07 17.59 -21.01
N SER A 384 -14.84 17.06 -20.89
CA SER A 384 -13.55 17.71 -21.15
C SER A 384 -13.30 19.01 -20.36
N GLY A 385 -12.03 19.29 -20.02
CA GLY A 385 -11.62 20.49 -19.28
C GLY A 385 -11.29 20.24 -17.81
N LYS A 386 -11.25 21.31 -17.00
CA LYS A 386 -10.60 21.29 -15.66
C LYS A 386 -11.06 20.18 -14.71
N VAL A 387 -12.33 19.77 -14.77
CA VAL A 387 -12.85 18.70 -13.91
C VAL A 387 -12.37 17.32 -14.38
N ALA A 388 -12.34 17.10 -15.70
CA ALA A 388 -11.76 15.89 -16.28
C ALA A 388 -10.26 15.81 -15.98
N ASP A 389 -9.53 16.92 -16.10
CA ASP A 389 -8.10 16.99 -15.76
C ASP A 389 -7.82 16.59 -14.31
N ILE A 390 -8.69 17.05 -13.38
CA ILE A 390 -8.58 16.75 -11.95
C ILE A 390 -8.91 15.28 -11.67
N LEU A 391 -10.02 14.76 -12.20
CA LEU A 391 -10.47 13.39 -11.94
C LEU A 391 -9.64 12.32 -12.66
N LEU A 392 -9.01 12.66 -13.79
CA LEU A 392 -8.09 11.80 -14.54
C LEU A 392 -6.64 11.95 -14.12
N TRP A 393 -6.35 12.73 -13.07
CA TRP A 393 -5.00 12.89 -12.50
C TRP A 393 -3.95 13.41 -13.49
N ARG A 394 -4.34 14.29 -14.42
CA ARG A 394 -3.40 14.92 -15.38
C ARG A 394 -2.33 15.77 -14.69
N ASP A 395 -2.69 16.39 -13.57
CA ASP A 395 -1.77 17.12 -12.68
C ASP A 395 -1.90 16.55 -11.27
N GLU A 396 -1.03 15.60 -10.94
CA GLU A 396 -1.08 14.83 -9.70
C GLU A 396 -1.14 15.72 -8.44
N LYS A 397 -0.40 16.83 -8.44
CA LYS A 397 -0.37 17.76 -7.30
C LYS A 397 -1.70 18.48 -7.14
N LYS A 398 -2.28 18.98 -8.24
CA LYS A 398 -3.59 19.62 -8.20
C LYS A 398 -4.68 18.62 -7.83
N SER A 399 -4.71 17.45 -8.46
CA SER A 399 -5.71 16.41 -8.19
C SER A 399 -5.68 15.94 -6.75
N PHE A 400 -4.50 15.66 -6.20
CA PHE A 400 -4.34 15.29 -4.80
C PHE A 400 -4.80 16.40 -3.84
N THR A 401 -4.49 17.66 -4.15
CA THR A 401 -4.93 18.81 -3.33
C THR A 401 -6.46 18.93 -3.29
N HIS A 402 -7.12 18.78 -4.44
CA HIS A 402 -8.59 18.83 -4.52
C HIS A 402 -9.25 17.64 -3.82
N PHE A 403 -8.68 16.44 -3.98
CA PHE A 403 -9.12 15.24 -3.27
C PHE A 403 -9.03 15.43 -1.75
N LEU A 404 -7.87 15.88 -1.25
CA LEU A 404 -7.65 16.14 0.18
C LEU A 404 -8.60 17.20 0.71
N ALA A 405 -8.81 18.30 -0.03
CA ALA A 405 -9.77 19.34 0.35
C ALA A 405 -11.22 18.82 0.43
N LEU A 406 -11.64 17.99 -0.51
CA LEU A 406 -12.96 17.35 -0.50
C LEU A 406 -13.13 16.37 0.67
N VAL A 407 -12.10 15.59 0.99
CA VAL A 407 -12.10 14.68 2.15
C VAL A 407 -12.19 15.46 3.47
N LEU A 408 -11.45 16.58 3.60
CA LEU A 408 -11.53 17.47 4.77
C LEU A 408 -12.90 18.10 4.93
N LEU A 409 -13.52 18.56 3.82
CA LEU A 409 -14.88 19.09 3.83
C LEU A 409 -15.91 18.01 4.20
N PHE A 410 -15.75 16.81 3.64
CA PHE A 410 -16.58 15.65 3.97
C PHE A 410 -16.50 15.33 5.46
N TYR A 411 -15.29 15.30 6.05
CA TYR A 411 -15.13 15.11 7.48
C TYR A 411 -15.81 16.21 8.31
N TRP A 412 -15.57 17.48 7.95
CA TRP A 412 -16.11 18.64 8.67
C TRP A 412 -17.64 18.66 8.72
N TYR A 413 -18.30 18.31 7.61
CA TYR A 413 -19.76 18.38 7.50
C TYR A 413 -20.48 17.08 7.88
N LEU A 414 -19.90 15.90 7.64
CA LEU A 414 -20.62 14.63 7.71
C LEU A 414 -20.11 13.66 8.79
N LEU A 415 -18.85 13.75 9.25
CA LEU A 415 -18.33 12.92 10.34
C LEU A 415 -18.28 13.62 11.70
N SER A 416 -18.23 14.95 11.72
CA SER A 416 -18.02 15.73 12.95
C SER A 416 -19.18 15.70 13.96
N GLY A 417 -20.26 14.95 13.69
CA GLY A 417 -21.45 14.83 14.55
C GLY A 417 -22.23 16.13 14.76
N ARG A 418 -21.87 17.21 14.05
CA ARG A 418 -22.47 18.55 14.18
C ARG A 418 -23.62 18.74 13.20
N THR A 419 -24.60 19.57 13.58
CA THR A 419 -25.64 19.99 12.64
C THR A 419 -25.02 20.83 11.52
N PHE A 420 -25.56 20.71 10.30
CA PHE A 420 -25.08 21.45 9.13
C PHE A 420 -24.98 22.97 9.39
N ILE A 421 -25.95 23.52 10.13
CA ILE A 421 -25.99 24.94 10.51
C ILE A 421 -24.81 25.31 11.42
N SER A 422 -24.51 24.48 12.44
CA SER A 422 -23.39 24.71 13.35
C SER A 422 -22.04 24.59 12.63
N SER A 423 -21.88 23.60 11.76
CA SER A 423 -20.66 23.43 10.95
C SER A 423 -20.44 24.60 9.98
N THR A 424 -21.51 25.09 9.34
CA THR A 424 -21.45 26.24 8.44
C THR A 424 -21.10 27.52 9.19
N ALA A 425 -21.72 27.77 10.35
CA ALA A 425 -21.44 28.95 11.17
C ALA A 425 -19.99 28.96 11.66
N LYS A 426 -19.46 27.81 12.11
CA LYS A 426 -18.06 27.69 12.53
C LYS A 426 -17.08 27.84 11.36
N LEU A 427 -17.41 27.33 10.18
CA LEU A 427 -16.59 27.54 8.98
C LEU A 427 -16.54 29.02 8.58
N MET A 428 -17.68 29.71 8.63
CA MET A 428 -17.77 31.16 8.39
C MET A 428 -16.99 31.96 9.43
N LEU A 429 -17.05 31.56 10.70
CA LEU A 429 -16.25 32.17 11.76
C LEU A 429 -14.75 31.96 11.52
N LEU A 430 -14.33 30.74 11.19
CA LEU A 430 -12.94 30.41 10.87
C LEU A 430 -12.45 31.23 9.66
N LEU A 431 -13.25 31.32 8.60
CA LEU A 431 -12.92 32.11 7.41
C LEU A 431 -12.81 33.59 7.77
N SER A 432 -13.70 34.11 8.61
CA SER A 432 -13.65 35.49 9.08
C SER A 432 -12.40 35.77 9.92
N VAL A 433 -11.99 34.84 10.79
CA VAL A 433 -10.75 34.92 11.57
C VAL A 433 -9.52 34.86 10.66
N ILE A 434 -9.50 33.97 9.67
CA ILE A 434 -8.41 33.88 8.69
C ILE A 434 -8.28 35.19 7.91
N LEU A 435 -9.39 35.74 7.42
CA LEU A 435 -9.42 37.02 6.70
C LEU A 435 -8.98 38.18 7.61
N PHE A 436 -9.38 38.16 8.88
CA PHE A 436 -8.97 39.14 9.88
C PHE A 436 -7.45 39.07 10.16
N CYS A 437 -6.93 37.86 10.40
CA CYS A 437 -5.49 37.63 10.59
C CYS A 437 -4.70 38.04 9.34
N HIS A 438 -5.13 37.62 8.15
CA HIS A 438 -4.52 38.02 6.87
C HIS A 438 -4.53 39.55 6.67
N GLY A 439 -5.57 40.25 7.16
CA GLY A 439 -5.64 41.71 7.15
C GLY A 439 -4.68 42.41 8.11
N PHE A 440 -4.26 41.71 9.17
CA PHE A 440 -3.35 42.18 10.24
C PHE A 440 -1.87 41.77 10.03
N LEU A 441 -1.58 40.81 9.14
CA LEU A 441 -0.19 40.40 8.87
C LEU A 441 0.64 41.54 8.26
N PRO A 442 1.90 41.75 8.68
CA PRO A 442 2.81 42.71 8.06
C PRO A 442 3.15 42.31 6.62
N LEU A 443 3.41 43.30 5.75
CA LEU A 443 3.75 43.12 4.33
C LEU A 443 5.03 42.28 4.08
N THR A 444 5.84 42.06 5.11
CA THR A 444 7.04 41.21 5.06
C THR A 444 7.14 40.38 6.33
N MET A 445 7.09 39.05 6.18
CA MET A 445 7.43 38.08 7.23
C MET A 445 8.29 37.01 6.57
N PHE A 446 9.49 36.78 7.11
CA PHE A 446 10.43 35.76 6.63
C PHE A 446 10.75 35.79 5.12
N GLY A 447 10.92 36.98 4.52
CA GLY A 447 11.37 37.13 3.14
C GLY A 447 10.32 36.88 2.05
N PHE A 448 9.06 36.60 2.39
CA PHE A 448 7.96 36.50 1.44
C PHE A 448 7.08 37.77 1.48
N THR A 449 6.85 38.39 0.31
CA THR A 449 5.90 39.51 0.14
C THR A 449 4.48 38.98 0.02
N ILE A 450 3.63 39.28 1.01
CA ILE A 450 2.20 38.91 1.00
C ILE A 450 1.41 40.03 0.30
N GLN A 451 0.78 39.72 -0.83
CA GLN A 451 -0.05 40.67 -1.57
C GLN A 451 -1.38 40.89 -0.85
N ARG A 452 -1.65 42.12 -0.41
CA ARG A 452 -2.90 42.47 0.29
C ARG A 452 -4.08 42.37 -0.68
N THR A 453 -5.13 41.62 -0.31
CA THR A 453 -6.35 41.51 -1.11
C THR A 453 -7.04 42.87 -1.22
N LEU A 454 -7.34 43.29 -2.46
CA LEU A 454 -7.94 44.60 -2.75
C LEU A 454 -9.42 44.62 -2.33
N SER A 455 -9.90 45.72 -1.74
CA SER A 455 -11.28 45.87 -1.23
C SER A 455 -12.36 45.63 -2.30
N SER A 456 -12.02 45.76 -3.58
CA SER A 456 -12.91 45.52 -4.72
C SER A 456 -13.36 44.06 -4.86
N TYR A 457 -12.64 43.10 -4.28
CA TYR A 457 -13.05 41.67 -4.30
C TYR A 457 -14.18 41.35 -3.32
N PHE A 458 -14.45 42.23 -2.35
CA PHE A 458 -15.50 42.05 -1.33
C PHE A 458 -16.78 42.85 -1.64
N GLU A 459 -16.79 43.63 -2.71
CA GLU A 459 -17.94 44.44 -3.11
C GLU A 459 -18.88 43.61 -3.99
N ILE A 460 -19.85 42.96 -3.35
CA ILE A 460 -20.89 42.22 -4.07
C ILE A 460 -21.88 43.24 -4.63
N SER A 461 -21.93 43.38 -5.95
CA SER A 461 -22.88 44.28 -6.61
C SER A 461 -24.32 43.98 -6.19
N GLU A 462 -25.06 45.04 -5.84
CA GLU A 462 -26.48 44.97 -5.46
C GLU A 462 -27.33 44.33 -6.58
N THR A 463 -26.90 44.47 -7.84
CA THR A 463 -27.55 43.85 -9.00
C THR A 463 -27.42 42.32 -8.97
N THR A 464 -26.25 41.80 -8.60
CA THR A 464 -26.00 40.35 -8.50
C THR A 464 -26.83 39.71 -7.39
N ILE A 465 -26.95 40.39 -6.25
CA ILE A 465 -27.79 39.94 -5.13
C ILE A 465 -29.26 39.94 -5.54
N LYS A 466 -29.75 41.03 -6.14
CA LYS A 466 -31.14 41.13 -6.63
C LYS A 466 -31.47 40.05 -7.66
N ASP A 467 -30.55 39.74 -8.57
CA ASP A 467 -30.75 38.67 -9.56
C ASP A 467 -30.72 37.28 -8.93
N ALA A 468 -29.85 37.04 -7.94
CA ALA A 468 -29.85 35.79 -7.19
C ALA A 468 -31.17 35.58 -6.44
N PHE A 469 -31.68 36.62 -5.77
CA PHE A 469 -32.98 36.58 -5.10
C PHE A 469 -34.14 36.36 -6.08
N LYS A 470 -34.12 37.00 -7.26
CA LYS A 470 -35.11 36.75 -8.32
C LYS A 470 -35.06 35.31 -8.83
N ARG A 471 -33.88 34.70 -8.97
CA ARG A 471 -33.74 33.29 -9.34
C ARG A 471 -34.27 32.36 -8.25
N LEU A 472 -33.95 32.62 -6.99
CA LEU A 472 -34.47 31.86 -5.85
C LEU A 472 -36.00 31.96 -5.76
N ALA A 473 -36.55 33.15 -5.89
CA ALA A 473 -37.99 33.37 -5.85
C ALA A 473 -38.69 32.68 -7.03
N SER A 474 -38.13 32.74 -8.24
CA SER A 474 -38.71 32.06 -9.41
C SER A 474 -38.61 30.52 -9.29
N LEU A 475 -37.53 30.01 -8.70
CA LEU A 475 -37.38 28.59 -8.40
C LEU A 475 -38.42 28.13 -7.36
N TRP A 476 -38.56 28.86 -6.25
CA TRP A 476 -39.54 28.59 -5.20
C TRP A 476 -40.96 28.60 -5.74
N ASN A 477 -41.31 29.62 -6.54
CA ASN A 477 -42.63 29.73 -7.14
C ASN A 477 -42.91 28.56 -8.11
N ARG A 478 -41.90 28.12 -8.87
CA ARG A 478 -42.02 26.93 -9.74
C ARG A 478 -42.29 25.67 -8.92
N TRP A 479 -41.51 25.43 -7.86
CA TRP A 479 -41.72 24.32 -6.94
C TRP A 479 -43.11 24.32 -6.31
N ALA A 480 -43.55 25.48 -5.81
CA ALA A 480 -44.87 25.63 -5.20
C ALA A 480 -46.01 25.37 -6.20
N LEU A 481 -45.88 25.83 -7.46
CA LEU A 481 -46.85 25.55 -8.52
C LEU A 481 -46.87 24.06 -8.89
N THR A 482 -45.72 23.40 -8.94
CA THR A 482 -45.62 21.96 -9.19
C THR A 482 -46.25 21.15 -8.03
N LEU A 483 -45.98 21.52 -6.78
CA LEU A 483 -46.62 20.93 -5.60
C LEU A 483 -48.15 21.13 -5.60
N LYS A 484 -48.62 22.33 -5.96
CA LYS A 484 -50.05 22.62 -6.12
C LYS A 484 -50.69 21.78 -7.22
N SER A 485 -49.99 21.57 -8.34
CA SER A 485 -50.42 20.70 -9.43
C SER A 485 -50.52 19.23 -9.01
N PHE A 486 -49.61 18.75 -8.15
CA PHE A 486 -49.70 17.42 -7.56
C PHE A 486 -50.87 17.28 -6.58
N ALA A 487 -51.07 18.28 -5.71
CA ALA A 487 -52.19 18.30 -4.75
C ALA A 487 -53.56 18.32 -5.44
N GLN A 488 -53.65 18.85 -6.67
CA GLN A 488 -54.87 18.90 -7.49
C GLN A 488 -55.04 17.66 -8.40
N GLY A 489 -54.18 16.64 -8.31
CA GLY A 489 -54.34 15.36 -9.01
C GLY A 489 -53.99 15.37 -10.50
N GLY A 490 -53.26 16.38 -10.98
CA GLY A 490 -53.12 16.64 -12.42
C GLY A 490 -52.16 15.71 -13.19
N ASN A 491 -51.21 15.02 -12.54
CA ASN A 491 -50.18 14.27 -13.28
C ASN A 491 -49.52 13.13 -12.50
N TRP A 492 -50.20 11.98 -12.44
CA TRP A 492 -49.78 10.79 -11.69
C TRP A 492 -48.39 10.26 -12.06
N ASN A 493 -47.98 10.32 -13.34
CA ASN A 493 -46.65 9.86 -13.77
C ASN A 493 -45.51 10.68 -13.13
N THR A 494 -45.70 12.00 -13.00
CA THR A 494 -44.71 12.88 -12.38
C THR A 494 -44.74 12.72 -10.86
N PHE A 495 -45.91 12.50 -10.27
CA PHE A 495 -46.05 12.15 -8.86
C PHE A 495 -45.31 10.85 -8.52
N PHE A 496 -45.49 9.77 -9.29
CA PHE A 496 -44.78 8.51 -9.06
C PHE A 496 -43.26 8.67 -9.24
N LYS A 497 -42.78 9.44 -10.22
CA LYS A 497 -41.34 9.74 -10.35
C LYS A 497 -40.79 10.47 -9.14
N VAL A 498 -41.51 11.48 -8.64
CA VAL A 498 -41.09 12.25 -7.45
C VAL A 498 -41.17 11.38 -6.19
N ALA A 499 -42.24 10.59 -6.01
CA ALA A 499 -42.40 9.68 -4.88
C ALA A 499 -41.35 8.57 -4.86
N VAL A 500 -41.06 7.95 -6.01
CA VAL A 500 -39.98 6.96 -6.14
C VAL A 500 -38.62 7.59 -5.89
N SER A 501 -38.38 8.83 -6.37
CA SER A 501 -37.13 9.54 -6.11
C SER A 501 -36.97 9.91 -4.64
N LEU A 502 -38.05 10.35 -3.98
CA LEU A 502 -38.06 10.66 -2.54
C LEU A 502 -37.91 9.38 -1.70
N TYR A 503 -38.52 8.27 -2.10
CA TYR A 503 -38.35 6.97 -1.45
C TYR A 503 -36.92 6.42 -1.63
N PHE A 504 -36.34 6.58 -2.82
CA PHE A 504 -34.93 6.23 -3.04
C PHE A 504 -33.99 7.13 -2.22
N LEU A 505 -34.32 8.42 -2.10
CA LEU A 505 -33.59 9.36 -1.26
C LEU A 505 -33.72 8.99 0.24
N GLU A 506 -34.91 8.59 0.69
CA GLU A 506 -35.18 8.09 2.03
C GLU A 506 -34.40 6.79 2.30
N LEU A 507 -34.38 5.86 1.34
CA LEU A 507 -33.56 4.65 1.40
C LEU A 507 -32.07 4.99 1.52
N LEU A 508 -31.57 5.95 0.74
CA LEU A 508 -30.19 6.42 0.83
C LEU A 508 -29.86 7.11 2.16
N PHE A 509 -30.83 7.79 2.78
CA PHE A 509 -30.69 8.37 4.12
C PHE A 509 -30.82 7.33 5.24
N SER A 510 -31.48 6.19 4.98
CA SER A 510 -31.59 5.07 5.91
C SER A 510 -30.30 4.26 6.01
N PHE A 511 -29.58 4.12 4.89
CA PHE A 511 -28.16 3.79 4.92
C PHE A 511 -27.39 4.98 5.49
N SER A 512 -26.29 4.75 6.20
CA SER A 512 -25.46 5.84 6.73
C SER A 512 -25.05 6.80 5.59
N PHE A 513 -25.77 7.92 5.46
CA PHE A 513 -25.64 8.87 4.35
C PHE A 513 -24.19 9.35 4.20
N SER A 514 -23.51 9.52 5.33
CA SER A 514 -22.07 9.79 5.38
C SER A 514 -21.26 8.68 4.72
N ALA A 515 -21.49 7.41 5.04
CA ALA A 515 -20.78 6.29 4.41
C ALA A 515 -20.99 6.22 2.90
N VAL A 516 -22.22 6.43 2.40
CA VAL A 516 -22.52 6.41 0.96
C VAL A 516 -21.80 7.54 0.22
N VAL A 517 -21.84 8.76 0.76
CA VAL A 517 -21.15 9.92 0.17
C VAL A 517 -19.63 9.75 0.21
N GLY A 518 -19.08 9.20 1.30
CA GLY A 518 -17.65 8.93 1.43
C GLY A 518 -17.15 7.89 0.41
N VAL A 519 -17.87 6.78 0.26
CA VAL A 519 -17.56 5.75 -0.75
C VAL A 519 -17.71 6.33 -2.16
N GLY A 520 -18.77 7.12 -2.42
CA GLY A 520 -18.97 7.78 -3.72
C GLY A 520 -17.83 8.73 -4.09
N LEU A 521 -17.32 9.52 -3.12
CA LEU A 521 -16.19 10.42 -3.35
C LEU A 521 -14.92 9.66 -3.73
N VAL A 522 -14.59 8.58 -3.01
CA VAL A 522 -13.42 7.74 -3.31
C VAL A 522 -13.55 7.07 -4.68
N LEU A 523 -14.74 6.54 -4.99
CA LEU A 523 -15.00 5.92 -6.28
C LEU A 523 -14.87 6.92 -7.42
N ALA A 524 -15.34 8.16 -7.27
CA ALA A 524 -15.24 9.18 -8.30
C ALA A 524 -13.79 9.50 -8.69
N PHE A 525 -12.85 9.54 -7.72
CA PHE A 525 -11.43 9.83 -7.99
C PHE A 525 -10.61 8.61 -8.44
N THR A 526 -11.17 7.40 -8.34
CA THR A 526 -10.46 6.15 -8.68
C THR A 526 -11.00 5.49 -9.95
N ILE A 527 -12.32 5.49 -10.17
CA ILE A 527 -12.95 4.73 -11.25
C ILE A 527 -12.61 5.27 -12.64
N PHE A 528 -12.58 6.60 -12.81
CA PHE A 528 -12.29 7.23 -14.10
C PHE A 528 -10.82 7.10 -14.48
N PHE A 529 -9.92 7.24 -13.50
CA PHE A 529 -8.50 7.00 -13.68
C PHE A 529 -8.20 5.54 -14.06
N VAL A 530 -8.81 4.58 -13.35
CA VAL A 530 -8.66 3.15 -13.67
C VAL A 530 -9.25 2.84 -15.05
N TYR A 531 -10.42 3.37 -15.38
CA TYR A 531 -11.04 3.15 -16.69
C TYR A 531 -10.14 3.60 -17.85
N GLU A 532 -9.50 4.77 -17.75
CA GLU A 532 -8.60 5.29 -18.79
C GLU A 532 -7.35 4.40 -18.98
N GLN A 533 -6.75 3.88 -17.90
CA GLN A 533 -5.58 3.01 -18.01
C GLN A 533 -5.86 1.65 -18.67
N TYR A 534 -7.11 1.19 -18.64
CA TYR A 534 -7.53 -0.09 -19.22
C TYR A 534 -8.40 0.08 -20.47
N GLU A 535 -8.52 1.30 -21.01
CA GLU A 535 -9.40 1.60 -22.15
C GLU A 535 -9.06 0.75 -23.39
N GLU A 536 -7.76 0.60 -23.70
CA GLU A 536 -7.32 -0.22 -24.84
C GLU A 536 -7.56 -1.72 -24.65
N GLU A 537 -7.43 -2.24 -23.43
CA GLU A 537 -7.65 -3.67 -23.13
C GLU A 537 -9.16 -4.00 -23.13
N LEU A 538 -9.99 -3.07 -22.64
CA LEU A 538 -11.46 -3.16 -22.66
C LEU A 538 -12.03 -3.05 -24.08
N ASP A 539 -11.45 -2.21 -24.94
CA ASP A 539 -11.86 -2.10 -26.33
C ASP A 539 -11.36 -3.26 -27.20
N ARG A 540 -10.18 -3.82 -26.91
CA ARG A 540 -9.62 -4.98 -27.62
C ARG A 540 -10.36 -6.29 -27.33
N ARG A 541 -11.00 -6.42 -26.16
CA ARG A 541 -11.67 -7.65 -25.70
C ARG A 541 -13.15 -7.47 -25.41
N ARG A 542 -13.89 -6.85 -26.33
CA ARG A 542 -15.36 -6.73 -26.26
C ARG A 542 -16.11 -8.04 -26.59
N ILE A 543 -15.45 -9.20 -26.61
CA ILE A 543 -16.09 -10.52 -26.71
C ILE A 543 -15.63 -11.37 -25.52
N THR A 544 -16.61 -11.84 -24.76
CA THR A 544 -16.59 -12.74 -23.58
C THR A 544 -16.37 -12.14 -22.19
N ASN A 545 -17.35 -12.45 -21.34
CA ASN A 545 -17.53 -12.13 -19.92
C ASN A 545 -16.28 -12.31 -19.06
N TYR A 546 -15.83 -11.25 -18.38
CA TYR A 546 -15.19 -11.38 -17.07
C TYR A 546 -15.58 -10.21 -16.15
N ARG A 547 -16.49 -10.52 -15.21
CA ARG A 547 -17.01 -9.58 -14.20
C ARG A 547 -16.20 -9.61 -12.89
N SER A 548 -15.17 -10.47 -12.78
CA SER A 548 -14.44 -10.73 -11.52
C SER A 548 -13.05 -10.06 -11.43
N GLU A 549 -12.30 -9.92 -12.52
CA GLU A 549 -10.96 -9.31 -12.47
C GLU A 549 -10.99 -7.77 -12.38
N PHE A 550 -11.93 -7.12 -13.06
CA PHE A 550 -12.13 -5.66 -12.97
C PHE A 550 -12.53 -5.24 -11.54
N VAL A 551 -13.40 -6.02 -10.89
CA VAL A 551 -13.79 -5.78 -9.49
C VAL A 551 -12.62 -6.04 -8.55
N SER A 552 -11.82 -7.08 -8.78
CA SER A 552 -10.65 -7.37 -7.94
C SER A 552 -9.57 -6.28 -8.05
N ALA A 553 -9.26 -5.79 -9.25
CA ALA A 553 -8.27 -4.72 -9.46
C ALA A 553 -8.76 -3.36 -8.94
N ALA A 554 -10.06 -3.04 -9.13
CA ALA A 554 -10.68 -1.83 -8.59
C ALA A 554 -10.80 -1.88 -7.05
N VAL A 555 -11.02 -3.06 -6.45
CA VAL A 555 -11.05 -3.24 -4.99
C VAL A 555 -9.64 -3.23 -4.40
N LEU A 556 -8.63 -3.81 -5.04
CA LEU A 556 -7.24 -3.80 -4.56
C LEU A 556 -6.57 -2.42 -4.67
N ARG A 557 -6.89 -1.62 -5.70
CA ARG A 557 -6.42 -0.23 -5.82
C ARG A 557 -7.32 0.78 -5.09
N GLY A 558 -8.63 0.53 -5.00
CA GLY A 558 -9.54 1.25 -4.11
C GLY A 558 -9.23 1.02 -2.64
N SER A 559 -8.61 -0.11 -2.30
CA SER A 559 -8.06 -0.39 -0.96
C SER A 559 -6.96 0.57 -0.56
N TRP A 560 -6.15 1.12 -1.49
CA TRP A 560 -5.18 2.16 -1.14
C TRP A 560 -5.85 3.46 -0.72
N PHE A 561 -6.93 3.87 -1.40
CA PHE A 561 -7.71 5.04 -1.02
C PHE A 561 -8.56 4.81 0.22
N MET A 562 -9.13 3.61 0.39
CA MET A 562 -9.83 3.22 1.62
C MET A 562 -8.87 3.06 2.81
N VAL A 563 -7.61 2.65 2.59
CA VAL A 563 -6.56 2.58 3.61
C VAL A 563 -5.99 3.97 3.89
N LEU A 564 -5.89 4.87 2.91
CA LEU A 564 -5.61 6.29 3.17
C LEU A 564 -6.76 6.90 3.97
N PHE A 565 -8.01 6.57 3.67
CA PHE A 565 -9.21 7.03 4.39
C PHE A 565 -9.35 6.40 5.79
N ALA A 566 -8.93 5.15 5.96
CA ALA A 566 -8.89 4.45 7.25
C ALA A 566 -7.72 4.95 8.10
N ASN A 567 -6.55 5.21 7.50
CA ASN A 567 -5.42 5.87 8.17
C ASN A 567 -5.69 7.35 8.42
N PHE A 568 -6.50 8.04 7.60
CA PHE A 568 -6.95 9.40 7.87
C PHE A 568 -7.98 9.41 8.98
N ASN A 569 -8.93 8.45 9.02
CA ASN A 569 -9.78 8.24 10.19
C ASN A 569 -8.96 7.87 11.43
N CYS A 570 -7.91 7.06 11.31
CA CYS A 570 -7.05 6.68 12.44
C CYS A 570 -6.16 7.85 12.89
N PHE A 571 -5.64 8.66 11.96
CA PHE A 571 -4.84 9.86 12.21
C PHE A 571 -5.71 11.00 12.76
N VAL A 572 -6.98 11.09 12.36
CA VAL A 572 -7.97 12.04 12.88
C VAL A 572 -8.52 11.59 14.22
N VAL A 573 -8.74 10.29 14.45
CA VAL A 573 -9.04 9.70 15.78
C VAL A 573 -7.84 9.84 16.70
N LEU A 574 -6.61 9.71 16.20
CA LEU A 574 -5.39 10.03 16.94
C LEU A 574 -5.27 11.53 17.21
N LEU A 575 -5.62 12.42 16.27
CA LEU A 575 -5.66 13.87 16.50
C LEU A 575 -6.74 14.27 17.51
N ASP A 576 -7.92 13.62 17.48
CA ASP A 576 -8.99 13.78 18.48
C ASP A 576 -8.51 13.29 19.85
N ASN A 577 -7.85 12.13 19.93
CA ASN A 577 -7.27 11.60 21.18
C ASN A 577 -6.08 12.44 21.70
N PHE A 578 -5.33 13.12 20.83
CA PHE A 578 -4.17 13.94 21.21
C PHE A 578 -4.55 15.38 21.57
N LEU A 579 -5.68 15.91 21.06
CA LEU A 579 -6.16 17.28 21.34
C LEU A 579 -7.33 17.34 22.32
N PHE A 580 -8.10 16.26 22.49
CA PHE A 580 -9.27 16.22 23.36
C PHE A 580 -9.37 14.86 24.08
N HIS A 581 -8.56 14.66 25.12
CA HIS A 581 -8.73 13.52 26.00
C HIS A 581 -9.77 13.84 27.08
N ASP A 582 -10.92 13.16 27.00
CA ASP A 582 -11.67 12.67 28.17
C ASP A 582 -12.50 11.45 27.72
N PRO A 583 -12.08 10.20 28.01
CA PRO A 583 -12.76 9.00 27.53
C PRO A 583 -13.72 8.48 28.60
N ASP A 584 -14.99 8.88 28.56
CA ASP A 584 -16.10 8.17 29.21
C ASP A 584 -17.44 8.70 28.69
N LEU A 585 -17.87 8.24 27.51
CA LEU A 585 -19.25 8.42 27.03
C LEU A 585 -19.57 7.44 25.89
N ILE A 586 -19.72 6.17 26.23
CA ILE A 586 -20.45 5.20 25.39
C ILE A 586 -21.81 4.95 26.04
N PHE A 587 -22.84 5.57 25.46
CA PHE A 587 -24.31 5.39 25.56
C PHE A 587 -24.98 5.19 26.95
N PRO A 588 -26.15 5.86 27.17
CA PRO A 588 -27.26 5.18 27.81
C PRO A 588 -28.53 5.12 26.92
N SER A 589 -29.02 3.89 26.83
CA SER A 589 -30.38 3.35 26.70
C SER A 589 -31.48 4.02 25.84
N VAL A 590 -32.28 3.14 25.24
CA VAL A 590 -33.47 3.40 24.41
C VAL A 590 -34.60 4.11 25.16
N ALA A 591 -34.57 4.16 26.50
CA ALA A 591 -35.67 4.70 27.32
C ALA A 591 -35.78 6.25 27.31
N ASP A 592 -34.69 6.98 27.04
CA ASP A 592 -34.70 8.46 27.04
C ASP A 592 -35.25 9.07 25.74
N ARG A 593 -35.29 8.32 24.63
CA ARG A 593 -35.86 8.82 23.36
C ARG A 593 -37.37 8.98 23.46
N ASP A 594 -38.05 8.06 24.13
CA ASP A 594 -39.51 8.12 24.25
C ASP A 594 -39.94 9.25 25.19
N LEU A 595 -39.17 9.52 26.25
CA LEU A 595 -39.43 10.62 27.18
C LEU A 595 -39.22 12.00 26.52
N PHE A 596 -38.16 12.14 25.72
CA PHE A 596 -37.86 13.37 24.97
C PHE A 596 -38.89 13.63 23.86
N GLN A 597 -39.35 12.58 23.19
CA GLN A 597 -40.35 12.67 22.12
C GLN A 597 -41.75 13.00 22.68
N SER A 598 -42.13 12.45 23.85
CA SER A 598 -43.36 12.85 24.56
C SER A 598 -43.33 14.29 25.06
N TYR A 599 -42.18 14.80 25.55
CA TYR A 599 -42.04 16.19 25.98
C TYR A 599 -42.15 17.18 24.81
N CYS A 600 -41.56 16.85 23.65
CA CYS A 600 -41.64 17.70 22.46
C CYS A 600 -43.05 17.77 21.87
N VAL A 601 -43.79 16.66 21.91
CA VAL A 601 -45.19 16.61 21.45
C VAL A 601 -46.11 17.38 22.41
N PHE A 602 -45.93 17.23 23.73
CA PHE A 602 -46.71 17.97 24.71
C PHE A 602 -46.46 19.49 24.61
N LEU A 603 -45.19 19.90 24.53
CA LEU A 603 -44.80 21.31 24.36
C LEU A 603 -45.32 21.91 23.04
N GLY A 604 -45.24 21.15 21.94
CA GLY A 604 -45.79 21.59 20.65
C GLY A 604 -47.30 21.80 20.68
N THR A 605 -48.03 20.96 21.43
CA THR A 605 -49.50 21.03 21.54
C THR A 605 -49.93 22.19 22.44
N THR A 606 -49.23 22.43 23.56
CA THR A 606 -49.49 23.57 24.45
C THR A 606 -49.15 24.90 23.77
N LEU A 607 -48.08 24.96 22.97
CA LEU A 607 -47.70 26.14 22.19
C LEU A 607 -48.72 26.47 21.11
N MET A 608 -49.29 25.46 20.43
CA MET A 608 -50.37 25.68 19.46
C MET A 608 -51.67 26.17 20.12
N HIS A 609 -52.05 25.64 21.28
CA HIS A 609 -53.21 26.13 22.03
C HIS A 609 -53.01 27.55 22.56
N PHE A 610 -51.81 27.86 23.06
CA PHE A 610 -51.46 29.21 23.52
C PHE A 610 -51.49 30.21 22.36
N LEU A 611 -50.90 29.89 21.21
CA LEU A 611 -50.91 30.76 20.02
C LEU A 611 -52.32 30.97 19.44
N SER A 612 -53.18 29.94 19.50
CA SER A 612 -54.57 30.00 19.04
C SER A 612 -55.43 30.93 19.92
N ASN A 613 -55.37 30.78 21.25
CA ASN A 613 -56.15 31.61 22.18
C ASN A 613 -55.59 33.04 22.34
N SER A 614 -54.28 33.22 22.28
CA SER A 614 -53.67 34.57 22.41
C SER A 614 -54.08 35.50 21.26
N SER A 615 -54.36 34.95 20.08
CA SER A 615 -54.74 35.78 18.92
C SER A 615 -56.16 36.36 19.05
N SER A 616 -57.06 35.72 19.80
CA SER A 616 -58.41 36.23 20.06
C SER A 616 -58.44 37.18 21.26
N THR A 617 -57.72 36.87 22.34
CA THR A 617 -57.69 37.69 23.58
C THR A 617 -57.06 39.07 23.37
N PHE A 618 -56.06 39.20 22.49
CA PHE A 618 -55.36 40.47 22.26
C PHE A 618 -55.79 41.21 20.99
N GLY A 619 -56.82 40.72 20.28
CA GLY A 619 -57.31 41.31 19.03
C GLY A 619 -57.79 42.77 19.16
N ASN A 620 -58.22 43.19 20.36
CA ASN A 620 -58.77 44.53 20.61
C ASN A 620 -57.73 45.54 21.11
N VAL A 621 -56.50 45.13 21.45
CA VAL A 621 -55.50 45.98 22.13
C VAL A 621 -54.41 46.51 21.17
N THR A 622 -54.23 45.90 19.99
CA THR A 622 -53.18 46.32 19.04
C THR A 622 -53.64 46.33 17.59
N THR A 623 -53.43 47.44 16.88
CA THR A 623 -53.85 47.65 15.48
C THR A 623 -52.85 47.16 14.42
N LYS A 624 -51.76 46.48 14.82
CA LYS A 624 -50.77 45.92 13.88
C LYS A 624 -50.94 44.40 13.73
N THR A 625 -51.13 43.96 12.49
CA THR A 625 -51.25 42.57 12.02
C THR A 625 -49.89 41.84 11.99
N TYR A 626 -49.16 41.85 13.10
CA TYR A 626 -47.97 40.99 13.29
C TYR A 626 -48.02 40.41 14.70
N PRO A 627 -47.91 39.08 14.89
CA PRO A 627 -48.42 38.45 16.10
C PRO A 627 -47.51 38.78 17.30
N PHE A 628 -47.95 39.73 18.13
CA PHE A 628 -47.33 40.03 19.43
C PHE A 628 -47.24 38.77 20.30
N ALA A 629 -48.21 37.87 20.20
CA ALA A 629 -48.21 36.53 20.80
C ALA A 629 -47.00 35.67 20.39
N PHE A 630 -46.55 35.75 19.13
CA PHE A 630 -45.38 35.02 18.66
C PHE A 630 -44.08 35.59 19.25
N LYS A 631 -44.00 36.91 19.43
CA LYS A 631 -42.85 37.55 20.09
C LYS A 631 -42.78 37.20 21.57
N LEU A 632 -43.92 37.15 22.25
CA LEU A 632 -44.01 36.77 23.65
C LEU A 632 -43.70 35.28 23.86
N ALA A 633 -44.19 34.40 22.99
CA ALA A 633 -43.87 32.98 23.00
C ALA A 633 -42.39 32.70 22.68
N SER A 634 -41.81 33.44 21.73
CA SER A 634 -40.38 33.34 21.40
C SER A 634 -39.49 33.86 22.53
N ALA A 635 -39.90 34.93 23.21
CA ALA A 635 -39.22 35.45 24.38
C ALA A 635 -39.29 34.47 25.56
N GLY A 636 -40.47 33.86 25.80
CA GLY A 636 -40.65 32.80 26.79
C GLY A 636 -39.71 31.62 26.53
N TYR A 637 -39.68 31.10 25.29
CA TYR A 637 -38.82 29.99 24.87
C TYR A 637 -37.32 30.26 25.06
N LEU A 638 -36.85 31.47 24.74
CA LEU A 638 -35.45 31.86 24.95
C LEU A 638 -35.08 31.91 26.44
N LEU A 639 -36.03 32.32 27.30
CA LEU A 639 -35.84 32.36 28.75
C LEU A 639 -35.87 30.97 29.37
N THR A 640 -36.71 30.03 28.89
CA THR A 640 -36.68 28.63 29.34
C THR A 640 -35.38 27.93 28.92
N MET A 641 -34.92 28.14 27.67
CA MET A 641 -33.63 27.63 27.20
C MET A 641 -32.46 28.19 28.01
N PHE A 642 -32.52 29.47 28.41
CA PHE A 642 -31.53 30.05 29.31
C PHE A 642 -31.58 29.42 30.71
N GLY A 643 -32.79 29.17 31.25
CA GLY A 643 -32.99 28.44 32.50
C GLY A 643 -32.39 27.02 32.46
N ASP A 644 -32.62 26.27 31.38
CA ASP A 644 -32.05 24.93 31.18
C ASP A 644 -30.52 24.96 31.06
N CYS A 645 -29.95 25.97 30.40
CA CYS A 645 -28.49 26.17 30.36
C CYS A 645 -27.92 26.42 31.77
N VAL A 646 -28.63 27.20 32.58
CA VAL A 646 -28.23 27.51 33.97
C VAL A 646 -28.35 26.28 34.86
N ILE A 647 -29.42 25.50 34.75
CA ILE A 647 -29.60 24.23 35.49
C ILE A 647 -28.51 23.24 35.09
N THR A 648 -28.24 23.09 33.80
CA THR A 648 -27.17 22.20 33.29
C THR A 648 -25.80 22.65 33.79
N PHE A 649 -25.55 23.95 33.87
CA PHE A 649 -24.32 24.50 34.42
C PHE A 649 -24.18 24.20 35.92
N VAL A 650 -25.22 24.42 36.72
CA VAL A 650 -25.21 24.16 38.17
C VAL A 650 -25.07 22.67 38.48
N VAL A 651 -25.76 21.79 37.73
CA VAL A 651 -25.64 20.33 37.87
C VAL A 651 -24.23 19.83 37.52
N ASN A 652 -23.63 20.38 36.46
CA ASN A 652 -22.25 20.03 36.06
C ASN A 652 -21.20 20.57 37.06
N VAL A 653 -21.45 21.73 37.67
CA VAL A 653 -20.57 22.27 38.72
C VAL A 653 -20.68 21.43 40.00
N GLY A 654 -21.89 21.03 40.40
CA GLY A 654 -22.09 20.11 41.53
C GLY A 654 -21.41 18.75 41.32
N SER A 655 -21.54 18.17 40.12
CA SER A 655 -20.88 16.92 39.75
C SER A 655 -19.34 17.02 39.77
N ARG A 656 -18.77 18.17 39.41
CA ARG A 656 -17.32 18.42 39.52
C ARG A 656 -16.84 18.50 40.97
N VAL A 657 -17.60 19.15 41.86
CA VAL A 657 -17.23 19.27 43.28
C VAL A 657 -17.30 17.92 43.99
N ASP A 658 -18.29 17.08 43.67
CA ASP A 658 -18.37 15.71 44.20
C ASP A 658 -17.26 14.80 43.64
N LYS A 659 -16.89 14.92 42.35
CA LYS A 659 -15.71 14.22 41.81
C LYS A 659 -14.40 14.64 42.50
N ILE A 660 -14.22 15.92 42.80
CA ILE A 660 -13.02 16.41 43.52
C ILE A 660 -12.96 15.85 44.95
N LYS A 661 -14.10 15.77 45.65
CA LYS A 661 -14.16 15.13 46.99
C LYS A 661 -13.95 13.62 46.95
N VAL A 662 -14.41 12.93 45.92
CA VAL A 662 -14.18 11.47 45.76
C VAL A 662 -12.70 11.18 45.51
N ILE A 663 -12.02 12.05 44.73
CA ILE A 663 -10.58 11.93 44.47
C ILE A 663 -9.74 12.22 45.73
N GLU A 664 -10.12 13.18 46.58
CA GLU A 664 -9.45 13.41 47.87
C GLU A 664 -9.69 12.28 48.90
N VAL A 665 -10.78 11.51 48.77
CA VAL A 665 -11.08 10.38 49.67
C VAL A 665 -10.38 9.08 49.24
N GLU A 666 -10.07 8.90 47.95
CA GLU A 666 -9.32 7.72 47.46
C GLU A 666 -7.80 7.78 47.73
N GLU A 667 -7.21 8.97 47.91
CA GLU A 667 -5.80 9.12 48.32
C GLU A 667 -5.59 9.01 49.85
N GLY A 668 -6.66 8.87 50.63
CA GLY A 668 -6.62 8.80 52.10
C GLY A 668 -7.22 7.52 52.69
N VAL A 669 -6.34 6.59 53.09
CA VAL A 669 -6.55 5.56 54.13
C VAL A 669 -7.19 4.23 53.71
N ALA A 670 -6.33 3.21 53.64
CA ALA A 670 -6.69 1.80 53.83
C ALA A 670 -7.01 1.52 55.31
N GLY A 671 -8.21 1.00 55.63
CA GLY A 671 -8.47 0.40 56.93
C GLY A 671 -9.94 0.24 57.36
N LYS A 672 -10.35 -1.04 57.53
CA LYS A 672 -11.39 -1.61 58.41
C LYS A 672 -12.89 -1.56 58.03
N LYS A 673 -13.45 -2.79 58.01
CA LYS A 673 -14.85 -3.23 58.10
C LYS A 673 -15.69 -2.46 59.14
N MET A 674 -16.99 -2.20 58.86
CA MET A 674 -18.15 -2.99 59.31
C MET A 674 -19.51 -2.29 59.03
N ALA A 675 -20.54 -3.13 58.83
CA ALA A 675 -21.99 -2.91 59.10
C ALA A 675 -22.89 -2.18 58.08
N SER A 676 -23.92 -2.92 57.68
CA SER A 676 -25.14 -2.53 56.99
C SER A 676 -26.02 -1.60 57.84
N MET A 677 -26.59 -0.57 57.23
CA MET A 677 -27.91 -0.03 57.58
C MET A 677 -28.45 0.79 56.41
N GLY A 678 -29.58 0.39 55.84
CA GLY A 678 -30.23 1.10 54.74
C GLY A 678 -30.75 2.46 55.18
N VAL A 679 -30.36 3.50 54.45
CA VAL A 679 -31.01 4.82 54.45
C VAL A 679 -30.97 5.35 53.01
N ASN A 680 -32.13 5.56 52.40
CA ASN A 680 -32.31 6.23 51.10
C ASN A 680 -31.87 7.71 51.20
N PRO A 681 -30.94 8.22 50.37
CA PRO A 681 -30.67 9.65 50.30
C PRO A 681 -31.41 10.26 49.10
N ILE A 682 -32.69 10.62 49.27
CA ILE A 682 -33.39 11.57 48.40
C ILE A 682 -33.31 13.01 48.95
N PHE A 683 -32.53 13.25 50.02
CA PHE A 683 -32.26 14.61 50.49
C PHE A 683 -30.80 14.99 50.23
N LEU A 684 -30.59 15.53 49.03
CA LEU A 684 -29.41 16.27 48.60
C LEU A 684 -29.12 17.41 49.59
N LYS A 685 -27.91 17.38 50.14
CA LYS A 685 -27.30 18.49 50.87
C LYS A 685 -26.76 19.46 49.82
N THR A 686 -27.57 20.45 49.41
CA THR A 686 -27.15 21.48 48.47
C THR A 686 -26.02 22.32 49.08
N SER A 687 -24.83 22.22 48.50
CA SER A 687 -23.65 22.98 48.92
C SER A 687 -23.46 24.24 48.07
N SER A 688 -24.41 25.17 48.12
CA SER A 688 -24.15 26.61 48.29
C SER A 688 -25.50 27.33 48.45
N PHE A 689 -25.56 28.31 49.35
CA PHE A 689 -26.74 29.14 49.56
C PHE A 689 -27.16 29.88 48.27
N GLY A 690 -26.19 30.15 47.37
CA GLY A 690 -26.42 30.77 46.06
C GLY A 690 -27.15 29.86 45.07
N ASP A 691 -26.83 28.57 45.02
CA ASP A 691 -27.46 27.62 44.09
C ASP A 691 -28.90 27.32 44.47
N THR A 692 -29.18 27.29 45.78
CA THR A 692 -30.55 27.13 46.29
C THR A 692 -31.38 28.39 46.00
N LEU A 693 -30.78 29.58 46.10
CA LEU A 693 -31.44 30.84 45.75
C LEU A 693 -31.74 30.91 44.24
N LEU A 694 -30.82 30.44 43.39
CA LEU A 694 -30.98 30.40 41.94
C LEU A 694 -32.10 29.44 41.51
N LEU A 695 -32.17 28.26 42.14
CA LEU A 695 -33.22 27.28 41.89
C LEU A 695 -34.59 27.78 42.34
N ILE A 696 -34.66 28.43 43.51
CA ILE A 696 -35.88 29.10 44.00
C ILE A 696 -36.29 30.23 43.04
N PHE A 697 -35.34 31.03 42.54
CA PHE A 697 -35.62 32.10 41.59
C PHE A 697 -36.17 31.55 40.27
N THR A 698 -35.58 30.49 39.73
CA THR A 698 -36.06 29.81 38.50
C THR A 698 -37.43 29.17 38.70
N LEU A 699 -37.70 28.54 39.85
CA LEU A 699 -39.01 27.98 40.19
C LEU A 699 -40.09 29.07 40.37
N CYS A 700 -39.75 30.21 40.98
CA CYS A 700 -40.66 31.35 41.08
C CYS A 700 -41.02 31.94 39.70
N PHE A 701 -40.06 32.00 38.77
CA PHE A 701 -40.33 32.44 37.39
C PHE A 701 -41.21 31.45 36.62
N HIS A 702 -41.00 30.15 36.83
CA HIS A 702 -41.84 29.11 36.23
C HIS A 702 -43.29 29.19 36.75
N PHE A 703 -43.48 29.44 38.05
CA PHE A 703 -44.79 29.60 38.68
C PHE A 703 -45.52 30.89 38.23
N VAL A 704 -44.82 32.01 38.08
CA VAL A 704 -45.42 33.27 37.59
C VAL A 704 -45.99 33.10 36.18
N PHE A 705 -45.30 32.37 35.30
CA PHE A 705 -45.80 32.13 33.94
C PHE A 705 -46.89 31.04 33.87
N GLU A 706 -46.86 30.07 34.78
CA GLU A 706 -47.94 29.10 34.94
C GLU A 706 -49.24 29.77 35.44
N VAL A 707 -49.13 30.71 36.39
CA VAL A 707 -50.26 31.52 36.88
C VAL A 707 -50.78 32.50 35.82
N ILE A 708 -49.90 33.07 34.98
CA ILE A 708 -50.32 33.90 33.83
C ILE A 708 -51.00 33.04 32.75
N ALA A 709 -50.49 31.83 32.49
CA ALA A 709 -51.09 30.91 31.53
C ALA A 709 -52.47 30.38 31.98
N VAL A 710 -52.62 30.08 33.28
CA VAL A 710 -53.89 29.64 33.87
C VAL A 710 -54.88 30.82 34.02
N GLY A 711 -54.41 32.01 34.38
CA GLY A 711 -55.23 33.22 34.49
C GLY A 711 -55.80 33.70 33.15
N VAL A 712 -55.08 33.47 32.05
CA VAL A 712 -55.53 33.81 30.67
C VAL A 712 -56.42 32.71 30.07
N ALA A 713 -56.36 31.48 30.57
CA ALA A 713 -57.28 30.40 30.19
C ALA A 713 -58.65 30.50 30.91
N GLY A 714 -58.76 31.31 31.96
CA GLY A 714 -59.95 31.47 32.80
C GLY A 714 -60.72 32.79 32.64
N SER A 715 -60.36 33.66 31.68
CA SER A 715 -61.03 34.95 31.43
C SER A 715 -61.69 35.03 30.06
#